data_AF-A0A7C2TWF2-F1
#
_entry.id   AF-A0A7C2TWF2-F1
#
_cell.length_a   1.000
_cell.length_b   1.000
_cell.length_c   1.000
_cell.angle_alpha   90.00
_cell.angle_beta   90.00
_cell.angle_gamma   90.00
#
_symmetry.space_group_name_H-M   'P 1'
#
loop_
_entity.id
_entity.type
_entity.pdbx_description
1 polymer ?
#
loop_
_entity_poly.entity_id
_entity_poly.type
_entity_poly.pdbx_seq_one_letter_code
_entity_poly.pdbx_strand_id
1 'polypeptide(L)'
;MKISVYITSYNQKNYLIEAIESVLGQTLPPSQIIVVDDGSTDGSQELIAGYVSRYPGLITPIYHAQNQGVTQTRNDALQAVTGDYVSYVDGDDRFLPAKLEKEARLLQEHPEAQIAYSNSYFIAADGVRTEVLAYKKFPPQGNVFCQVFARDFPDGNFFRMELAPYEIWKRAGFYDPSLRFSEDYDIRIRLAKHGRVVYCDEPLSEIRRHRTGLSTNTNLAETLAAWEHIIRKNLPLLNDLSAAERKYIKQKLSERLQKIIAKQTAEKRLGAGRLQRVGNEEALNSYRKTLESIASADGQASTGMEAEEKTIMRYCFCILGWHFFEDFYETIYKIKGDKYIISHRDCEFLTKEKTELFEKIKNDVYFCPNRGLDWGGYHQFNELNFYKNYDFVIYCHDDLVIKDMNFVEAIEEKFQEPSIKVIGNGNNGPDTEFRYAKYKAGMLVKDDDDFVIRSVRGSFFAARTAIFSQIGNFPAHWYADNGDLESGNIALRNFAHLVTKNFGLESIAYLDADNRLETRYLLEMRRGGDETLLRRMEEAPGVPLSQLVKKMFAGPEHLRMLADAVAKLHRCPIIPGKPFTVADELLSCDPSPQTLAQAYPELAGAINYIVETTKIMHAGFGENIFTLIHGDFHPKHVCIDKGKAWIFDISSLKYADPARDLAEVFIFLKRTAKKKRMSNYIAGLLEAFLTEYFSTNDWEIAGRIPLYEGLLHLKRACKRFRLRDEADWEEQLKLLIEQAAACLRALEKSRGKLDLEKVIQLYHACPGSL
;
A
#
# COMPACT_ATOMS: atom_id res chain seq x y z
N MET A 1 23.82 -25.43 -11.94
CA MET A 1 23.59 -25.14 -10.51
C MET A 1 22.84 -26.32 -9.93
N LYS A 2 23.34 -27.00 -8.89
CA LYS A 2 22.59 -28.08 -8.23
C LYS A 2 21.75 -27.50 -7.10
N ILE A 3 20.46 -27.81 -7.10
CA ILE A 3 19.51 -27.30 -6.10
C ILE A 3 18.96 -28.48 -5.30
N SER A 4 19.10 -28.45 -3.98
CA SER A 4 18.30 -29.27 -3.07
C SER A 4 17.08 -28.46 -2.62
N VAL A 5 15.88 -29.03 -2.73
CA VAL A 5 14.67 -28.47 -2.10
C VAL A 5 14.25 -29.39 -0.97
N TYR A 6 14.04 -28.84 0.23
CA TYR A 6 13.46 -29.63 1.32
C TYR A 6 12.01 -29.26 1.62
N ILE A 7 11.26 -30.27 2.06
CA ILE A 7 9.86 -30.20 2.46
C ILE A 7 9.74 -30.77 3.86
N THR A 8 9.14 -30.03 4.79
CA THR A 8 8.89 -30.48 6.16
C THR A 8 7.39 -30.59 6.41
N SER A 9 6.93 -31.74 6.91
CA SER A 9 5.51 -32.06 7.11
C SER A 9 5.23 -32.63 8.50
N TYR A 10 4.09 -32.24 9.08
CA TYR A 10 3.51 -32.90 10.24
C TYR A 10 1.97 -32.85 10.19
N ASN A 11 1.33 -34.01 10.02
CA ASN A 11 -0.14 -34.15 9.90
C ASN A 11 -0.76 -33.23 8.83
N GLN A 12 -0.12 -33.15 7.66
CA GLN A 12 -0.48 -32.29 6.53
C GLN A 12 -0.77 -33.07 5.23
N LYS A 13 -1.07 -34.38 5.28
CA LYS A 13 -1.23 -35.27 4.12
C LYS A 13 -2.07 -34.70 2.97
N ASN A 14 -3.16 -34.00 3.30
CA ASN A 14 -4.08 -33.41 2.32
C ASN A 14 -3.43 -32.29 1.49
N TYR A 15 -2.41 -31.62 2.01
CA TYR A 15 -1.68 -30.55 1.32
C TYR A 15 -0.29 -31.01 0.85
N LEU A 16 0.32 -32.00 1.51
CA LEU A 16 1.65 -32.53 1.19
C LEU A 16 1.76 -33.03 -0.26
N ILE A 17 0.65 -33.52 -0.84
CA ILE A 17 0.55 -33.86 -2.27
C ILE A 17 0.85 -32.62 -3.13
N GLU A 18 0.21 -31.48 -2.84
CA GLU A 18 0.42 -30.23 -3.57
C GLU A 18 1.86 -29.73 -3.40
N ALA A 19 2.41 -29.81 -2.20
CA ALA A 19 3.79 -29.40 -1.92
C ALA A 19 4.79 -30.21 -2.76
N ILE A 20 4.73 -31.55 -2.72
CA ILE A 20 5.64 -32.43 -3.46
C ILE A 20 5.49 -32.25 -4.98
N GLU A 21 4.26 -32.27 -5.50
CA GLU A 21 4.03 -32.09 -6.95
C GLU A 21 4.44 -30.70 -7.44
N SER A 22 4.35 -29.65 -6.61
CA SER A 22 4.81 -28.30 -6.98
C SER A 22 6.32 -28.17 -7.14
N VAL A 23 7.08 -28.99 -6.41
CA VAL A 23 8.55 -29.06 -6.49
C VAL A 23 8.99 -29.97 -7.64
N LEU A 24 8.28 -31.08 -7.89
CA LEU A 24 8.48 -31.93 -9.07
C LEU A 24 8.15 -31.19 -10.38
N GLY A 25 7.15 -30.31 -10.38
CA GLY A 25 6.69 -29.53 -11.53
C GLY A 25 7.49 -28.25 -11.84
N GLN A 26 8.69 -28.07 -11.28
CA GLN A 26 9.53 -26.89 -11.55
C GLN A 26 10.15 -26.91 -12.96
N THR A 27 10.12 -25.76 -13.65
CA THR A 27 10.74 -25.58 -14.98
C THR A 27 12.26 -25.75 -14.97
N LEU A 28 12.89 -25.41 -13.84
CA LEU A 28 14.24 -25.83 -13.50
C LEU A 28 14.15 -26.94 -12.44
N PRO A 29 14.31 -28.22 -12.82
CA PRO A 29 14.16 -29.32 -11.86
C PRO A 29 15.22 -29.28 -10.75
N PRO A 30 14.84 -29.55 -9.49
CA PRO A 30 15.81 -29.73 -8.41
C PRO A 30 16.66 -30.98 -8.65
N SER A 31 17.89 -30.96 -8.16
CA SER A 31 18.80 -32.10 -8.19
C SER A 31 18.52 -33.11 -7.07
N GLN A 32 17.83 -32.68 -6.01
CA GLN A 32 17.43 -33.49 -4.86
C GLN A 32 16.16 -32.88 -4.25
N ILE A 33 15.20 -33.72 -3.87
CA ILE A 33 14.06 -33.33 -3.05
C ILE A 33 14.17 -34.10 -1.73
N ILE A 34 14.18 -33.39 -0.60
CA ILE A 34 14.26 -34.00 0.73
C ILE A 34 12.88 -33.85 1.37
N VAL A 35 12.26 -34.93 1.81
CA VAL A 35 10.94 -34.87 2.45
C VAL A 35 11.04 -35.44 3.86
N VAL A 36 10.89 -34.57 4.86
CA VAL A 36 10.98 -34.92 6.28
C VAL A 36 9.57 -34.95 6.86
N ASP A 37 9.18 -36.12 7.37
CA ASP A 37 7.95 -36.31 8.12
C ASP A 37 8.26 -36.36 9.62
N ASP A 38 7.70 -35.41 10.37
CA ASP A 38 7.95 -35.25 11.80
C ASP A 38 7.04 -36.14 12.66
N GLY A 39 6.90 -37.42 12.28
CA GLY A 39 6.11 -38.43 12.99
C GLY A 39 4.59 -38.25 12.83
N SER A 40 4.12 -38.02 11.60
CA SER A 40 2.68 -37.87 11.30
C SER A 40 1.90 -39.16 11.50
N THR A 41 0.61 -39.03 11.86
CA THR A 41 -0.33 -40.14 12.10
C THR A 41 -1.52 -40.15 11.15
N ASP A 42 -1.60 -39.19 10.22
CA ASP A 42 -2.65 -39.08 9.18
C ASP A 42 -2.39 -39.95 7.93
N GLY A 43 -1.24 -40.63 7.92
CA GLY A 43 -0.74 -41.44 6.83
C GLY A 43 0.05 -40.67 5.76
N SER A 44 0.73 -39.60 6.17
CA SER A 44 1.72 -38.89 5.34
C SER A 44 2.94 -39.75 5.01
N GLN A 45 3.36 -40.66 5.89
CA GLN A 45 4.54 -41.50 5.67
C GLN A 45 4.37 -42.48 4.48
N GLU A 46 3.20 -43.11 4.35
CA GLU A 46 2.86 -43.98 3.23
C GLU A 46 2.76 -43.20 1.91
N LEU A 47 2.25 -41.96 1.98
CA LEU A 47 2.23 -41.06 0.82
C LEU A 47 3.65 -40.76 0.34
N ILE A 48 4.55 -40.38 1.24
CA ILE A 48 5.97 -40.11 0.94
C ILE A 48 6.64 -41.37 0.39
N ALA A 49 6.43 -42.54 0.99
CA ALA A 49 6.96 -43.80 0.48
C ALA A 49 6.51 -44.07 -0.98
N GLY A 50 5.25 -43.79 -1.31
CA GLY A 50 4.73 -43.86 -2.68
C GLY A 50 5.33 -42.85 -3.66
N TYR A 51 5.84 -41.72 -3.19
CA TYR A 51 6.66 -40.79 -3.99
C TYR A 51 8.09 -41.29 -4.17
N VAL A 52 8.74 -41.77 -3.11
CA VAL A 52 10.10 -42.34 -3.14
C VAL A 52 10.19 -43.52 -4.10
N SER A 53 9.18 -44.40 -4.12
CA SER A 53 9.11 -45.51 -5.08
C SER A 53 8.94 -45.06 -6.54
N ARG A 54 8.30 -43.91 -6.79
CA ARG A 54 8.12 -43.33 -8.14
C ARG A 54 9.34 -42.55 -8.63
N TYR A 55 10.09 -41.92 -7.73
CA TYR A 55 11.21 -41.04 -8.03
C TYR A 55 12.50 -41.46 -7.28
N PRO A 56 12.97 -42.72 -7.47
CA PRO A 56 14.13 -43.24 -6.75
C PRO A 56 15.38 -42.42 -7.06
N GLY A 57 16.14 -42.08 -6.02
CA GLY A 57 17.37 -41.27 -6.11
C GLY A 57 17.14 -39.75 -6.26
N LEU A 58 15.94 -39.30 -6.63
CA LEU A 58 15.57 -37.88 -6.59
C LEU A 58 14.98 -37.49 -5.23
N ILE A 59 14.07 -38.31 -4.69
CA ILE A 59 13.41 -38.06 -3.40
C ILE A 59 14.13 -38.80 -2.28
N THR A 60 14.63 -38.05 -1.29
CA THR A 60 15.26 -38.53 -0.05
C THR A 60 14.27 -38.38 1.11
N PRO A 61 13.68 -39.47 1.63
CA PRO A 61 12.79 -39.40 2.78
C PRO A 61 13.57 -39.37 4.10
N ILE A 62 13.05 -38.66 5.09
CA ILE A 62 13.46 -38.76 6.50
C ILE A 62 12.19 -38.92 7.33
N TYR A 63 12.14 -39.92 8.21
CA TYR A 63 10.98 -40.23 9.04
C TYR A 63 11.35 -40.15 10.51
N HIS A 64 10.67 -39.32 11.28
CA HIS A 64 10.79 -39.31 12.74
C HIS A 64 9.80 -40.29 13.37
N ALA A 65 10.24 -40.95 14.45
CA ALA A 65 9.38 -41.88 15.21
C ALA A 65 8.31 -41.14 16.05
N GLN A 66 8.54 -39.86 16.34
CA GLN A 66 7.64 -38.95 17.06
C GLN A 66 8.00 -37.51 16.69
N ASN A 67 7.08 -36.58 16.89
CA ASN A 67 7.30 -35.15 16.64
C ASN A 67 8.51 -34.59 17.43
N GLN A 68 9.50 -34.08 16.70
CA GLN A 68 10.69 -33.38 17.20
C GLN A 68 10.54 -31.85 17.13
N GLY A 69 9.58 -31.36 16.34
CA GLY A 69 9.31 -29.95 16.10
C GLY A 69 10.00 -29.41 14.84
N VAL A 70 9.51 -28.27 14.36
CA VAL A 70 9.89 -27.67 13.07
C VAL A 70 11.40 -27.40 12.93
N THR A 71 12.07 -27.00 14.01
CA THR A 71 13.50 -26.63 13.99
C THR A 71 14.41 -27.83 13.83
N GLN A 72 14.15 -28.91 14.57
CA GLN A 72 14.89 -30.16 14.41
C GLN A 72 14.61 -30.77 13.02
N THR A 73 13.34 -30.84 12.61
CA THR A 73 12.90 -31.32 11.28
C THR A 73 13.59 -30.60 10.12
N ARG A 74 13.74 -29.27 10.18
CA ARG A 74 14.48 -28.50 9.16
C ARG A 74 16.00 -28.66 9.27
N ASN A 75 16.55 -28.90 10.46
CA ASN A 75 17.98 -29.20 10.64
C ASN A 75 18.36 -30.56 10.04
N ASP A 76 17.53 -31.58 10.23
CA ASP A 76 17.74 -32.91 9.65
C ASP A 76 17.60 -32.86 8.12
N ALA A 77 16.67 -32.05 7.61
CA ALA A 77 16.59 -31.74 6.19
C ALA A 77 17.86 -31.06 5.65
N LEU A 78 18.37 -30.04 6.33
CA LEU A 78 19.59 -29.33 5.95
C LEU A 78 20.84 -30.23 5.99
N GLN A 79 20.94 -31.15 6.95
CA GLN A 79 22.04 -32.12 7.02
C GLN A 79 22.06 -33.10 5.83
N ALA A 80 20.89 -33.40 5.24
CA ALA A 80 20.78 -34.28 4.08
C ALA A 80 20.98 -33.58 2.72
N VAL A 81 21.27 -32.27 2.70
CA VAL A 81 21.52 -31.49 1.46
C VAL A 81 22.78 -31.97 0.75
N THR A 82 22.64 -32.22 -0.55
CA THR A 82 23.76 -32.56 -1.47
C THR A 82 23.95 -31.56 -2.61
N GLY A 83 23.03 -30.60 -2.78
CA GLY A 83 23.11 -29.53 -3.77
C GLY A 83 23.99 -28.35 -3.32
N ASP A 84 24.44 -27.57 -4.31
CA ASP A 84 25.25 -26.37 -4.07
C ASP A 84 24.38 -25.23 -3.48
N TYR A 85 23.08 -25.22 -3.82
CA TYR A 85 22.06 -24.28 -3.36
C TYR A 85 20.90 -25.01 -2.67
N VAL A 86 20.27 -24.34 -1.72
CA VAL A 86 19.10 -24.82 -0.97
C VAL A 86 17.95 -23.84 -1.14
N SER A 87 16.75 -24.39 -1.31
CA SER A 87 15.47 -23.72 -1.06
C SER A 87 14.55 -24.67 -0.29
N TYR A 88 13.37 -24.21 0.12
CA TYR A 88 12.43 -25.01 0.90
C TYR A 88 10.99 -24.64 0.63
N VAL A 89 10.07 -25.55 0.93
CA VAL A 89 8.62 -25.32 0.99
C VAL A 89 8.06 -26.02 2.22
N ASP A 90 7.13 -25.39 2.94
CA ASP A 90 6.44 -26.03 4.06
C ASP A 90 5.35 -26.98 3.53
N GLY A 91 5.02 -28.06 4.24
CA GLY A 91 4.15 -29.14 3.73
C GLY A 91 2.69 -28.76 3.41
N ASP A 92 2.27 -27.56 3.79
CA ASP A 92 0.98 -26.92 3.48
C ASP A 92 1.06 -25.88 2.34
N ASP A 93 2.26 -25.46 1.94
CA ASP A 93 2.54 -24.45 0.92
C ASP A 93 2.87 -25.08 -0.44
N ARG A 94 2.95 -24.27 -1.51
CA ARG A 94 3.33 -24.74 -2.86
C ARG A 94 4.16 -23.74 -3.65
N PHE A 95 5.08 -24.23 -4.48
CA PHE A 95 5.79 -23.42 -5.46
C PHE A 95 4.93 -23.19 -6.72
N LEU A 96 5.19 -22.10 -7.45
CA LEU A 96 4.72 -21.94 -8.83
C LEU A 96 5.82 -22.39 -9.81
N PRO A 97 5.48 -22.85 -11.03
CA PRO A 97 6.39 -23.63 -11.87
C PRO A 97 7.74 -22.97 -12.20
N ALA A 98 7.79 -21.63 -12.24
CA ALA A 98 8.98 -20.88 -12.63
C ALA A 98 9.87 -20.40 -11.45
N LYS A 99 9.58 -20.81 -10.20
CA LYS A 99 10.28 -20.29 -9.02
C LYS A 99 11.78 -20.53 -9.06
N LEU A 100 12.20 -21.79 -9.12
CA LEU A 100 13.63 -22.14 -9.09
C LEU A 100 14.37 -21.55 -10.29
N GLU A 101 13.75 -21.51 -11.47
CA GLU A 101 14.36 -20.95 -12.68
C GLU A 101 14.62 -19.44 -12.55
N LYS A 102 13.61 -18.68 -12.08
CA LYS A 102 13.71 -17.22 -11.98
C LYS A 102 14.63 -16.79 -10.85
N GLU A 103 14.61 -17.46 -9.71
CA GLU A 103 15.53 -17.17 -8.60
C GLU A 103 16.98 -17.57 -8.94
N ALA A 104 17.17 -18.68 -9.68
CA ALA A 104 18.49 -19.05 -10.21
C ALA A 104 19.04 -18.00 -11.18
N ARG A 105 18.19 -17.50 -12.09
CA ARG A 105 18.54 -16.46 -13.05
C ARG A 105 18.86 -15.13 -12.37
N LEU A 106 18.07 -14.75 -11.36
CA LEU A 106 18.28 -13.52 -10.61
C LEU A 106 19.64 -13.51 -9.88
N LEU A 107 20.10 -14.65 -9.36
CA LEU A 107 21.45 -14.79 -8.79
C LEU A 107 22.58 -14.77 -9.83
N GLN A 108 22.30 -15.07 -11.10
CA GLN A 108 23.27 -14.96 -12.20
C GLN A 108 23.36 -13.53 -12.73
N GLU A 109 22.23 -12.83 -12.78
CA GLU A 109 22.12 -11.43 -13.19
C GLU A 109 22.69 -10.47 -12.11
N HIS A 110 22.65 -10.88 -10.83
CA HIS A 110 23.17 -10.13 -9.68
C HIS A 110 24.28 -10.89 -8.93
N PRO A 111 25.52 -10.97 -9.46
CA PRO A 111 26.61 -11.73 -8.86
C PRO A 111 27.09 -11.20 -7.49
N GLU A 112 26.69 -9.98 -7.11
CA GLU A 112 26.88 -9.42 -5.78
C GLU A 112 25.93 -10.01 -4.72
N ALA A 113 24.81 -10.59 -5.15
CA ALA A 113 23.81 -11.22 -4.30
C ALA A 113 24.10 -12.72 -4.11
N GLN A 114 23.72 -13.25 -2.94
CA GLN A 114 23.82 -14.69 -2.66
C GLN A 114 22.49 -15.29 -2.20
N ILE A 115 21.47 -14.48 -1.94
CA ILE A 115 20.15 -14.93 -1.50
C ILE A 115 19.11 -14.33 -2.44
N ALA A 116 18.39 -15.16 -3.19
CA ALA A 116 17.27 -14.72 -4.00
C ALA A 116 15.94 -15.18 -3.40
N TYR A 117 14.91 -14.36 -3.55
CA TYR A 117 13.55 -14.75 -3.19
C TYR A 117 12.51 -13.99 -4.03
N SER A 118 11.35 -14.61 -4.18
CA SER A 118 10.19 -14.06 -4.85
C SER A 118 9.15 -13.48 -3.90
N ASN A 119 8.19 -12.74 -4.46
CA ASN A 119 6.92 -12.48 -3.83
C ASN A 119 6.10 -13.78 -3.69
N SER A 120 4.98 -13.73 -2.97
CA SER A 120 4.09 -14.88 -2.76
C SER A 120 2.62 -14.49 -2.78
N TYR A 121 1.74 -15.39 -3.20
CA TYR A 121 0.31 -15.31 -2.87
C TYR A 121 0.07 -15.87 -1.47
N PHE A 122 -0.95 -15.38 -0.78
CA PHE A 122 -1.62 -16.13 0.27
C PHE A 122 -2.79 -16.92 -0.32
N ILE A 123 -2.99 -18.15 0.13
CA ILE A 123 -4.11 -19.02 -0.22
C ILE A 123 -4.87 -19.46 1.03
N ALA A 124 -6.19 -19.61 0.91
CA ALA A 124 -7.04 -20.22 1.93
C ALA A 124 -6.83 -21.75 1.99
N ALA A 125 -7.46 -22.41 2.97
CA ALA A 125 -7.34 -23.86 3.16
C ALA A 125 -7.71 -24.68 1.90
N ASP A 126 -8.67 -24.21 1.12
CA ASP A 126 -9.13 -24.77 -0.16
C ASP A 126 -8.21 -24.47 -1.37
N GLY A 127 -7.12 -23.72 -1.16
CA GLY A 127 -6.18 -23.33 -2.21
C GLY A 127 -6.58 -22.11 -3.02
N VAL A 128 -7.64 -21.39 -2.66
CA VAL A 128 -8.06 -20.14 -3.33
C VAL A 128 -7.16 -18.97 -2.88
N ARG A 129 -6.61 -18.21 -3.84
CA ARG A 129 -5.77 -17.03 -3.58
C ARG A 129 -6.58 -15.91 -2.92
N THR A 130 -6.03 -15.30 -1.87
CA THR A 130 -6.65 -14.19 -1.13
C THR A 130 -5.90 -12.87 -1.29
N GLU A 131 -4.58 -12.88 -1.09
CA GLU A 131 -3.73 -11.68 -0.98
C GLU A 131 -2.37 -11.89 -1.68
N VAL A 132 -1.60 -10.82 -1.88
CA VAL A 132 -0.18 -10.88 -2.28
C VAL A 132 0.69 -10.35 -1.14
N LEU A 133 1.75 -11.07 -0.78
CA LEU A 133 2.55 -10.85 0.43
C LEU A 133 3.23 -9.47 0.47
N ALA A 134 3.75 -8.98 -0.66
CA ALA A 134 4.40 -7.67 -0.78
C ALA A 134 3.66 -6.75 -1.78
N TYR A 135 2.33 -6.64 -1.69
CA TYR A 135 1.53 -5.90 -2.69
C TYR A 135 1.85 -4.39 -2.76
N LYS A 136 2.44 -3.98 -3.90
CA LYS A 136 2.93 -2.60 -4.18
C LYS A 136 3.94 -2.08 -3.13
N LYS A 137 4.67 -2.96 -2.42
CA LYS A 137 5.68 -2.60 -1.42
C LYS A 137 6.99 -3.32 -1.76
N PHE A 138 7.96 -2.62 -2.34
CA PHE A 138 9.27 -3.20 -2.61
C PHE A 138 10.02 -3.47 -1.29
N PRO A 139 10.40 -4.72 -0.99
CA PRO A 139 11.27 -5.02 0.14
C PRO A 139 12.68 -4.43 -0.06
N PRO A 140 13.46 -4.25 1.02
CA PRO A 140 14.86 -3.88 0.90
C PRO A 140 15.67 -4.98 0.21
N GLN A 141 16.74 -4.58 -0.48
CA GLN A 141 17.67 -5.44 -1.23
C GLN A 141 19.13 -5.06 -0.90
N GLY A 142 20.09 -5.87 -1.32
CA GLY A 142 21.51 -5.70 -1.02
C GLY A 142 21.86 -6.15 0.40
N ASN A 143 22.60 -5.34 1.15
CA ASN A 143 22.84 -5.62 2.57
C ASN A 143 21.61 -5.24 3.40
N VAL A 144 20.84 -6.26 3.80
CA VAL A 144 19.58 -6.10 4.54
C VAL A 144 19.67 -6.51 6.01
N PHE A 145 20.87 -6.77 6.54
CA PHE A 145 21.06 -7.28 7.91
C PHE A 145 20.34 -6.44 8.97
N CYS A 146 20.52 -5.11 8.93
CA CYS A 146 19.89 -4.19 9.85
C CYS A 146 18.36 -4.18 9.73
N GLN A 147 17.81 -4.27 8.52
CA GLN A 147 16.37 -4.31 8.24
C GLN A 147 15.75 -5.62 8.71
N VAL A 148 16.43 -6.77 8.52
CA VAL A 148 15.99 -8.07 9.01
C VAL A 148 15.99 -8.09 10.55
N PHE A 149 17.09 -7.67 11.19
CA PHE A 149 17.18 -7.58 12.65
C PHE A 149 16.15 -6.60 13.24
N ALA A 150 15.87 -5.49 12.54
CA ALA A 150 14.85 -4.51 12.92
C ALA A 150 13.40 -4.97 12.72
N ARG A 151 13.17 -6.07 11.97
CA ARG A 151 11.86 -6.45 11.39
C ARG A 151 11.22 -5.35 10.53
N ASP A 152 12.05 -4.56 9.85
CA ASP A 152 11.65 -3.41 9.01
C ASP A 152 11.53 -3.82 7.54
N PHE A 153 10.57 -4.69 7.28
CA PHE A 153 10.19 -5.20 5.96
C PHE A 153 8.67 -4.98 5.76
N PRO A 154 8.16 -5.01 4.51
CA PRO A 154 6.73 -4.94 4.22
C PRO A 154 5.89 -5.87 5.10
N ASP A 155 4.98 -5.26 5.86
CA ASP A 155 4.04 -5.91 6.79
C ASP A 155 4.70 -6.80 7.88
N GLY A 156 6.01 -6.67 8.09
CA GLY A 156 6.79 -7.43 9.07
C GLY A 156 7.10 -8.87 8.67
N ASN A 157 6.86 -9.22 7.40
CA ASN A 157 7.34 -10.44 6.76
C ASN A 157 8.85 -10.36 6.49
N PHE A 158 9.47 -11.45 6.04
CA PHE A 158 10.85 -11.45 5.55
C PHE A 158 10.89 -12.06 4.15
N PHE A 159 12.09 -12.16 3.57
CA PHE A 159 12.31 -13.14 2.50
C PHE A 159 11.93 -14.55 2.99
N ARG A 160 11.32 -15.37 2.15
CA ARG A 160 10.80 -16.71 2.52
C ARG A 160 10.92 -17.65 1.32
N MET A 161 11.15 -18.94 1.59
CA MET A 161 11.43 -19.95 0.56
C MET A 161 12.62 -19.53 -0.32
N GLU A 162 13.57 -18.82 0.28
CA GLU A 162 14.73 -18.25 -0.39
C GLU A 162 15.60 -19.33 -1.04
N LEU A 163 16.25 -18.97 -2.15
CA LEU A 163 17.28 -19.76 -2.80
C LEU A 163 18.65 -19.18 -2.43
N ALA A 164 19.47 -19.96 -1.73
CA ALA A 164 20.79 -19.53 -1.25
C ALA A 164 21.82 -20.67 -1.27
N PRO A 165 23.13 -20.38 -1.45
CA PRO A 165 24.19 -21.38 -1.37
C PRO A 165 24.18 -22.13 -0.03
N TYR A 166 24.36 -23.44 -0.06
CA TYR A 166 24.41 -24.27 1.14
C TYR A 166 25.53 -23.84 2.11
N GLU A 167 26.63 -23.28 1.59
CA GLU A 167 27.69 -22.69 2.40
C GLU A 167 27.21 -21.53 3.30
N ILE A 168 26.21 -20.74 2.88
CA ILE A 168 25.66 -19.66 3.72
C ILE A 168 24.81 -20.23 4.85
N TRP A 169 24.03 -21.28 4.59
CA TRP A 169 23.30 -22.01 5.64
C TRP A 169 24.24 -22.61 6.68
N LYS A 170 25.35 -23.23 6.24
CA LYS A 170 26.39 -23.76 7.14
C LYS A 170 27.08 -22.67 7.96
N ARG A 171 27.45 -21.53 7.35
CA ARG A 171 28.06 -20.39 8.06
C ARG A 171 27.11 -19.76 9.07
N ALA A 172 25.83 -19.67 8.74
CA ALA A 172 24.81 -19.20 9.66
C ALA A 172 24.65 -20.14 10.86
N GLY A 173 24.83 -21.46 10.67
CA GLY A 173 24.76 -22.48 11.73
C GLY A 173 23.37 -23.12 11.89
N PHE A 174 22.58 -23.21 10.81
CA PHE A 174 21.24 -23.84 10.75
C PHE A 174 20.23 -23.34 11.82
N TYR A 175 19.06 -23.97 11.99
CA TYR A 175 18.02 -23.50 12.91
C TYR A 175 18.36 -23.78 14.38
N ASP A 176 17.83 -22.95 15.29
CA ASP A 176 17.98 -23.12 16.74
C ASP A 176 16.98 -24.18 17.27
N PRO A 177 17.43 -25.35 17.79
CA PRO A 177 16.51 -26.37 18.30
C PRO A 177 15.72 -25.92 19.54
N SER A 178 16.12 -24.84 20.22
CA SER A 178 15.38 -24.30 21.38
C SER A 178 14.14 -23.50 20.99
N LEU A 179 14.03 -23.06 19.72
CA LEU A 179 12.87 -22.32 19.22
C LEU A 179 11.77 -23.28 18.74
N ARG A 180 10.54 -23.05 19.21
CA ARG A 180 9.33 -23.77 18.76
C ARG A 180 8.56 -23.07 17.64
N PHE A 181 8.82 -21.78 17.44
CA PHE A 181 8.23 -20.90 16.43
C PHE A 181 9.13 -19.63 16.33
N SER A 182 8.96 -18.81 15.29
CA SER A 182 9.86 -17.68 14.96
C SER A 182 11.33 -18.09 14.74
N GLU A 183 11.59 -19.37 14.50
CA GLU A 183 12.87 -19.92 14.06
C GLU A 183 13.33 -19.33 12.72
N ASP A 184 12.36 -18.95 11.89
CA ASP A 184 12.52 -18.29 10.61
C ASP A 184 13.06 -16.85 10.75
N TYR A 185 12.82 -16.18 11.88
CA TYR A 185 13.39 -14.88 12.20
C TYR A 185 14.86 -15.01 12.63
N ASP A 186 15.18 -16.00 13.46
CA ASP A 186 16.54 -16.27 13.94
C ASP A 186 17.51 -16.65 12.82
N ILE A 187 17.11 -17.57 11.93
CA ILE A 187 17.98 -17.99 10.82
C ILE A 187 18.21 -16.85 9.84
N ARG A 188 17.18 -16.04 9.53
CA ARG A 188 17.30 -14.99 8.52
C ARG A 188 18.17 -13.83 8.96
N ILE A 189 18.22 -13.51 10.26
CA ILE A 189 19.23 -12.58 10.80
C ILE A 189 20.65 -13.08 10.43
N ARG A 190 20.92 -14.37 10.65
CA ARG A 190 22.24 -14.98 10.42
C ARG A 190 22.55 -15.17 8.94
N LEU A 191 21.57 -15.54 8.11
CA LEU A 191 21.71 -15.57 6.64
C LEU A 191 22.03 -14.16 6.09
N ALA A 192 21.28 -13.13 6.50
CA ALA A 192 21.49 -11.74 6.05
C ALA A 192 22.81 -11.11 6.53
N LYS A 193 23.43 -11.62 7.60
CA LYS A 193 24.80 -11.26 8.02
C LYS A 193 25.87 -11.80 7.05
N HIS A 194 25.55 -12.85 6.28
CA HIS A 194 26.50 -13.57 5.42
C HIS A 194 26.22 -13.49 3.92
N GLY A 195 25.03 -13.02 3.51
CA GLY A 195 24.66 -12.88 2.10
C GLY A 195 23.82 -11.63 1.83
N ARG A 196 24.09 -10.98 0.71
CA ARG A 196 23.25 -9.92 0.14
C ARG A 196 22.03 -10.53 -0.53
N VAL A 197 20.90 -9.84 -0.44
CA VAL A 197 19.59 -10.31 -0.86
C VAL A 197 19.12 -9.59 -2.13
N VAL A 198 18.58 -10.34 -3.09
CA VAL A 198 17.92 -9.83 -4.31
C VAL A 198 16.48 -10.36 -4.40
N TYR A 199 15.56 -9.55 -4.93
CA TYR A 199 14.11 -9.77 -4.87
C TYR A 199 13.44 -9.79 -6.24
N CYS A 200 12.56 -10.77 -6.47
CA CYS A 200 11.66 -10.82 -7.62
C CYS A 200 10.24 -10.39 -7.20
N ASP A 201 9.70 -9.34 -7.82
CA ASP A 201 8.34 -8.84 -7.51
C ASP A 201 7.21 -9.77 -7.96
N GLU A 202 7.49 -10.68 -8.91
CA GLU A 202 6.56 -11.69 -9.35
C GLU A 202 6.26 -12.70 -8.23
N PRO A 203 4.98 -13.00 -7.94
CA PRO A 203 4.64 -14.08 -7.03
C PRO A 203 5.01 -15.44 -7.61
N LEU A 204 5.94 -16.17 -6.98
CA LEU A 204 6.40 -17.50 -7.43
C LEU A 204 6.18 -18.60 -6.39
N SER A 205 5.53 -18.31 -5.27
CA SER A 205 5.05 -19.31 -4.31
C SER A 205 3.69 -18.93 -3.73
N GLU A 206 3.03 -19.89 -3.09
CA GLU A 206 1.72 -19.71 -2.46
C GLU A 206 1.73 -20.26 -1.04
N ILE A 207 1.27 -19.42 -0.11
CA ILE A 207 1.35 -19.62 1.33
C ILE A 207 -0.04 -19.88 1.90
N ARG A 208 -0.28 -21.03 2.52
CA ARG A 208 -1.59 -21.40 3.06
C ARG A 208 -1.84 -20.80 4.43
N ARG A 209 -3.06 -20.29 4.63
CA ARG A 209 -3.57 -19.84 5.93
C ARG A 209 -4.73 -20.74 6.37
N HIS A 210 -4.52 -21.51 7.43
CA HIS A 210 -5.55 -22.36 8.05
C HIS A 210 -5.41 -22.40 9.58
N ARG A 211 -6.49 -22.76 10.28
CA ARG A 211 -6.61 -22.68 11.75
C ARG A 211 -5.57 -23.51 12.52
N THR A 212 -5.07 -24.59 11.94
CA THR A 212 -4.06 -25.46 12.55
C THR A 212 -2.62 -25.05 12.25
N GLY A 213 -2.39 -24.00 11.44
CA GLY A 213 -1.04 -23.51 11.14
C GLY A 213 -0.31 -22.99 12.38
N LEU A 214 1.00 -23.24 12.46
CA LEU A 214 1.83 -22.94 13.64
C LEU A 214 1.75 -21.46 14.08
N SER A 215 1.80 -20.54 13.11
CA SER A 215 1.70 -19.09 13.32
C SER A 215 0.34 -18.59 13.81
N THR A 216 -0.70 -19.43 13.75
CA THR A 216 -2.06 -19.07 14.19
C THR A 216 -2.30 -19.44 15.66
N ASN A 217 -1.45 -20.30 16.25
CA ASN A 217 -1.68 -20.93 17.55
C ASN A 217 -0.75 -20.45 18.68
N THR A 218 0.12 -19.46 18.43
CA THR A 218 1.03 -18.86 19.43
C THR A 218 0.39 -17.67 20.16
N ASN A 219 0.62 -17.53 21.46
CA ASN A 219 0.18 -16.35 22.21
C ASN A 219 1.22 -15.21 22.24
N LEU A 220 0.82 -14.02 22.71
CA LEU A 220 1.69 -12.83 22.70
C LEU A 220 2.91 -12.96 23.64
N ALA A 221 2.73 -13.50 24.84
CA ALA A 221 3.83 -13.65 25.80
C ALA A 221 4.89 -14.63 25.27
N GLU A 222 4.46 -15.74 24.68
CA GLU A 222 5.32 -16.69 23.95
C GLU A 222 6.06 -15.99 22.80
N THR A 223 5.35 -15.22 21.97
CA THR A 223 5.93 -14.48 20.84
C THR A 223 7.05 -13.53 21.30
N LEU A 224 6.80 -12.76 22.36
CA LEU A 224 7.77 -11.81 22.91
C LEU A 224 8.98 -12.53 23.56
N ALA A 225 8.76 -13.66 24.25
CA ALA A 225 9.84 -14.46 24.84
C ALA A 225 10.76 -15.06 23.76
N ALA A 226 10.19 -15.58 22.66
CA ALA A 226 10.99 -16.05 21.53
C ALA A 226 11.78 -14.90 20.88
N TRP A 227 11.16 -13.74 20.64
CA TRP A 227 11.88 -12.59 20.09
C TRP A 227 12.95 -12.03 21.04
N GLU A 228 12.74 -12.12 22.36
CA GLU A 228 13.77 -11.79 23.37
C GLU A 228 14.97 -12.74 23.26
N HIS A 229 14.75 -14.06 23.21
CA HIS A 229 15.82 -15.04 23.01
C HIS A 229 16.60 -14.77 21.72
N ILE A 230 15.90 -14.56 20.60
CA ILE A 230 16.49 -14.30 19.29
C ILE A 230 17.36 -13.04 19.32
N ILE A 231 16.87 -11.94 19.91
CA ILE A 231 17.67 -10.71 20.04
C ILE A 231 18.90 -10.97 20.90
N ARG A 232 18.74 -11.53 22.11
CA ARG A 232 19.84 -11.80 23.04
C ARG A 232 20.93 -12.66 22.42
N LYS A 233 20.54 -13.76 21.75
CA LYS A 233 21.43 -14.67 21.03
C LYS A 233 22.23 -13.98 19.94
N ASN A 234 21.59 -13.10 19.17
CA ASN A 234 22.21 -12.44 18.02
C ASN A 234 22.81 -11.06 18.35
N LEU A 235 22.77 -10.58 19.61
CA LEU A 235 23.44 -9.35 20.04
C LEU A 235 24.91 -9.26 19.59
N PRO A 236 25.75 -10.32 19.67
CA PRO A 236 27.15 -10.25 19.23
C PRO A 236 27.32 -9.88 17.74
N LEU A 237 26.33 -10.16 16.89
CA LEU A 237 26.38 -9.80 15.47
C LEU A 237 26.25 -8.29 15.23
N LEU A 238 25.87 -7.52 16.25
CA LEU A 238 25.76 -6.06 16.24
C LEU A 238 27.08 -5.34 16.61
N ASN A 239 28.11 -6.09 17.05
CA ASN A 239 29.39 -5.53 17.47
C ASN A 239 30.11 -4.82 16.32
N ASP A 240 30.05 -5.38 15.10
CA ASP A 240 30.70 -4.82 13.91
C ASP A 240 29.94 -3.63 13.28
N LEU A 241 28.78 -3.26 13.83
CA LEU A 241 27.95 -2.18 13.28
C LEU A 241 28.41 -0.80 13.78
N SER A 242 28.05 0.24 13.03
CA SER A 242 28.13 1.61 13.54
C SER A 242 27.07 1.90 14.62
N ALA A 243 27.34 2.89 15.46
CA ALA A 243 26.36 3.35 16.46
C ALA A 243 25.03 3.81 15.83
N ALA A 244 25.07 4.34 14.61
CA ALA A 244 23.88 4.72 13.84
C ALA A 244 23.00 3.51 13.46
N GLU A 245 23.61 2.41 13.04
CA GLU A 245 22.89 1.17 12.71
C GLU A 245 22.34 0.48 13.96
N ARG A 246 23.11 0.41 15.06
CA ARG A 246 22.60 -0.07 16.36
C ARG A 246 21.39 0.76 16.83
N LYS A 247 21.46 2.09 16.68
CA LYS A 247 20.36 3.01 17.00
C LYS A 247 19.13 2.77 16.12
N TYR A 248 19.31 2.59 14.81
CA TYR A 248 18.23 2.27 13.86
C TYR A 248 17.51 0.98 14.25
N ILE A 249 18.24 -0.11 14.52
CA ILE A 249 17.68 -1.40 14.95
C ILE A 249 16.85 -1.22 16.23
N LYS A 250 17.43 -0.58 17.25
CA LYS A 250 16.74 -0.31 18.53
C LYS A 250 15.48 0.52 18.33
N GLN A 251 15.52 1.56 17.50
CA GLN A 251 14.37 2.42 17.21
C GLN A 251 13.23 1.61 16.59
N LYS A 252 13.49 0.87 15.51
CA LYS A 252 12.47 0.11 14.78
C LYS A 252 11.82 -0.99 15.62
N LEU A 253 12.60 -1.73 16.42
CA LEU A 253 12.07 -2.70 17.38
C LEU A 253 11.22 -2.02 18.47
N SER A 254 11.60 -0.81 18.91
CA SER A 254 10.83 -0.03 19.89
C SER A 254 9.50 0.47 19.31
N GLU A 255 9.49 0.97 18.06
CA GLU A 255 8.26 1.33 17.33
C GLU A 255 7.31 0.13 17.16
N ARG A 256 7.86 -1.05 16.86
CA ARG A 256 7.09 -2.29 16.76
C ARG A 256 6.48 -2.69 18.11
N LEU A 257 7.24 -2.60 19.20
CA LEU A 257 6.75 -2.82 20.56
C LEU A 257 5.63 -1.84 20.95
N GLN A 258 5.76 -0.55 20.60
CA GLN A 258 4.71 0.45 20.84
C GLN A 258 3.41 0.11 20.10
N LYS A 259 3.47 -0.35 18.84
CA LYS A 259 2.29 -0.81 18.08
C LYS A 259 1.59 -2.00 18.76
N ILE A 260 2.36 -2.95 19.29
CA ILE A 260 1.82 -4.10 20.05
C ILE A 260 1.11 -3.63 21.34
N ILE A 261 1.73 -2.73 22.11
CA ILE A 261 1.16 -2.16 23.34
C ILE A 261 -0.14 -1.38 23.05
N ALA A 262 -0.17 -0.60 21.96
CA ALA A 262 -1.36 0.12 21.53
C ALA A 262 -2.51 -0.84 21.19
N LYS A 263 -2.24 -1.93 20.45
CA LYS A 263 -3.24 -2.97 20.13
C LYS A 263 -3.80 -3.62 21.40
N GLN A 264 -2.94 -4.06 22.31
CA GLN A 264 -3.36 -4.63 23.61
C GLN A 264 -4.17 -3.65 24.45
N THR A 265 -3.86 -2.35 24.40
CA THR A 265 -4.61 -1.30 25.11
C THR A 265 -6.01 -1.08 24.52
N ALA A 266 -6.16 -1.21 23.19
CA ALA A 266 -7.47 -1.19 22.54
C ALA A 266 -8.31 -2.45 22.91
N GLU A 267 -7.70 -3.63 22.88
CA GLU A 267 -8.33 -4.90 23.28
C GLU A 267 -8.73 -4.93 24.76
N LYS A 268 -7.95 -4.28 25.64
CA LYS A 268 -8.26 -4.11 27.08
C LYS A 268 -9.56 -3.32 27.31
N ARG A 269 -9.92 -2.40 26.41
CA ARG A 269 -11.20 -1.66 26.42
C ARG A 269 -12.39 -2.50 25.93
N LEU A 270 -12.14 -3.65 25.30
CA LEU A 270 -13.15 -4.54 24.72
C LEU A 270 -13.40 -5.82 25.55
N GLY A 271 -12.68 -6.03 26.67
CA GLY A 271 -13.12 -6.98 27.72
C GLY A 271 -12.38 -8.32 27.86
N ALA A 272 -11.19 -8.52 27.27
CA ALA A 272 -10.43 -9.78 27.35
C ALA A 272 -10.09 -10.27 28.80
N GLY A 273 -9.84 -11.56 29.02
CA GLY A 273 -9.71 -12.19 30.35
C GLY A 273 -8.58 -11.67 31.27
N ARG A 274 -8.74 -11.82 32.60
CA ARG A 274 -7.87 -11.19 33.63
C ARG A 274 -6.47 -11.80 33.76
N LEU A 275 -6.33 -13.13 33.67
CA LEU A 275 -5.04 -13.83 33.88
C LEU A 275 -4.06 -13.60 32.72
N GLN A 276 -4.54 -13.71 31.48
CA GLN A 276 -3.75 -13.51 30.26
C GLN A 276 -3.12 -12.10 30.17
N ARG A 277 -3.75 -11.09 30.80
CA ARG A 277 -3.22 -9.72 30.87
C ARG A 277 -1.93 -9.61 31.68
N VAL A 278 -1.79 -10.37 32.77
CA VAL A 278 -0.63 -10.26 33.67
C VAL A 278 0.63 -10.79 32.98
N GLY A 279 0.57 -11.98 32.39
CA GLY A 279 1.68 -12.56 31.64
C GLY A 279 2.11 -11.71 30.43
N ASN A 280 1.16 -11.05 29.76
CA ASN A 280 1.48 -10.12 28.68
C ASN A 280 2.21 -8.86 29.18
N GLU A 281 1.80 -8.27 30.30
CA GLU A 281 2.47 -7.08 30.87
C GLU A 281 3.91 -7.40 31.35
N GLU A 282 4.14 -8.58 31.93
CA GLU A 282 5.49 -9.07 32.28
C GLU A 282 6.39 -9.28 31.05
N ALA A 283 5.90 -10.00 30.04
CA ALA A 283 6.64 -10.24 28.79
C ALA A 283 6.99 -8.94 28.05
N LEU A 284 6.07 -7.97 27.99
CA LEU A 284 6.31 -6.65 27.40
C LEU A 284 7.40 -5.87 28.14
N ASN A 285 7.48 -6.00 29.47
CA ASN A 285 8.50 -5.34 30.28
C ASN A 285 9.87 -6.02 30.15
N SER A 286 9.94 -7.35 30.07
CA SER A 286 11.17 -8.09 29.81
C SER A 286 11.75 -7.76 28.43
N TYR A 287 10.90 -7.82 27.39
CA TYR A 287 11.29 -7.48 26.03
C TYR A 287 11.82 -6.03 25.92
N ARG A 288 11.18 -5.06 26.60
CA ARG A 288 11.67 -3.67 26.65
C ARG A 288 13.10 -3.56 27.19
N LYS A 289 13.41 -4.24 28.30
CA LYS A 289 14.77 -4.28 28.88
C LYS A 289 15.80 -4.89 27.91
N THR A 290 15.40 -5.87 27.11
CA THR A 290 16.26 -6.44 26.07
C THR A 290 16.51 -5.47 24.91
N LEU A 291 15.54 -4.62 24.54
CA LEU A 291 15.78 -3.55 23.57
C LEU A 291 16.71 -2.46 24.13
N GLU A 292 16.77 -2.29 25.45
CA GLU A 292 17.72 -1.36 26.07
C GLU A 292 19.16 -1.84 25.88
N SER A 293 19.44 -3.15 26.00
CA SER A 293 20.80 -3.72 25.90
C SER A 293 21.44 -3.62 24.52
N ILE A 294 20.65 -3.40 23.46
CA ILE A 294 21.16 -3.10 22.10
C ILE A 294 22.04 -1.83 22.08
N ALA A 295 21.85 -0.91 23.03
CA ALA A 295 22.62 0.32 23.14
C ALA A 295 23.76 0.26 24.18
N SER A 296 23.89 -0.82 24.97
CA SER A 296 24.94 -0.97 25.99
C SER A 296 25.90 -2.12 25.69
N ALA A 297 25.94 -2.57 24.44
CA ALA A 297 26.89 -3.56 23.93
C ALA A 297 28.32 -2.99 23.74
N ASP A 298 28.56 -1.71 24.04
CA ASP A 298 29.88 -1.05 23.98
C ASP A 298 30.80 -1.46 25.17
N GLY A 299 30.75 -2.73 25.59
CA GLY A 299 31.34 -3.25 26.83
C GLY A 299 32.65 -4.03 26.65
N GLN A 300 33.73 -3.48 27.19
CA GLN A 300 35.02 -4.14 27.50
C GLN A 300 36.02 -4.39 26.33
N ALA A 301 36.72 -3.33 25.93
CA ALA A 301 38.10 -3.44 25.45
C ALA A 301 38.97 -2.28 26.00
N SER A 302 40.08 -2.63 26.65
CA SER A 302 41.24 -1.82 27.08
C SER A 302 41.10 -0.29 27.23
N THR A 303 41.18 0.18 28.47
CA THR A 303 41.66 1.53 28.78
C THR A 303 43.08 1.76 28.26
N GLY A 304 43.30 2.84 27.50
CA GLY A 304 44.63 3.38 27.25
C GLY A 304 45.06 3.44 25.78
N MET A 305 44.58 4.44 25.05
CA MET A 305 45.40 5.46 24.36
C MET A 305 44.46 6.47 23.69
N GLU A 306 44.74 7.75 23.84
CA GLU A 306 44.10 8.80 23.04
C GLU A 306 44.56 8.63 21.60
N ALA A 307 43.62 8.27 20.72
CA ALA A 307 43.79 8.36 19.28
C ALA A 307 42.55 9.07 18.73
N GLU A 308 42.77 10.19 18.04
CA GLU A 308 41.72 11.12 17.58
C GLU A 308 40.54 10.37 16.93
N GLU A 309 39.32 10.64 17.41
CA GLU A 309 38.10 10.30 16.69
C GLU A 309 38.07 11.07 15.36
N LYS A 310 38.66 10.48 14.32
CA LYS A 310 38.32 10.84 12.94
C LYS A 310 36.95 10.27 12.66
N THR A 311 35.93 11.03 13.05
CA THR A 311 34.57 10.95 12.53
C THR A 311 34.67 10.81 11.01
N ILE A 312 34.30 9.64 10.50
CA ILE A 312 34.29 9.40 9.05
C ILE A 312 33.11 10.19 8.48
N MET A 313 33.42 11.40 8.02
CA MET A 313 32.44 12.30 7.40
C MET A 313 31.85 11.65 6.16
N ARG A 314 30.52 11.62 6.07
CA ARG A 314 29.77 10.99 4.98
C ARG A 314 29.20 12.04 4.04
N TYR A 315 29.61 11.97 2.77
CA TYR A 315 29.23 12.90 1.71
C TYR A 315 28.38 12.20 0.65
N CYS A 316 27.24 12.80 0.29
CA CYS A 316 26.45 12.41 -0.87
C CYS A 316 26.48 13.51 -1.92
N PHE A 317 26.95 13.17 -3.13
CA PHE A 317 26.96 14.03 -4.30
C PHE A 317 25.85 13.57 -5.24
N CYS A 318 24.75 14.33 -5.30
CA CYS A 318 23.62 14.01 -6.16
C CYS A 318 23.75 14.84 -7.46
N ILE A 319 24.27 14.21 -8.51
CA ILE A 319 24.73 14.88 -9.73
C ILE A 319 23.77 14.53 -10.88
N LEU A 320 23.00 15.51 -11.35
CA LEU A 320 22.21 15.32 -12.56
C LEU A 320 23.07 15.60 -13.79
N GLY A 321 23.34 14.55 -14.56
CA GLY A 321 24.07 14.62 -15.84
C GLY A 321 25.59 14.54 -15.70
N TRP A 322 26.27 14.58 -16.84
CA TRP A 322 27.74 14.47 -16.95
C TRP A 322 28.38 15.68 -17.66
N HIS A 323 27.73 16.83 -17.49
CA HIS A 323 28.10 18.11 -18.09
C HIS A 323 29.29 18.78 -17.37
N PHE A 324 29.74 18.22 -16.24
CA PHE A 324 30.93 18.68 -15.52
C PHE A 324 32.23 18.08 -16.12
N PHE A 325 33.32 18.86 -16.03
CA PHE A 325 34.65 18.47 -16.50
C PHE A 325 35.25 17.32 -15.66
N GLU A 326 36.21 16.57 -16.20
CA GLU A 326 36.78 15.40 -15.50
C GLU A 326 37.44 15.79 -14.17
N ASP A 327 38.13 16.93 -14.14
CA ASP A 327 38.73 17.53 -12.95
C ASP A 327 37.74 17.70 -11.77
N PHE A 328 36.45 17.91 -12.05
CA PHE A 328 35.42 18.02 -11.01
C PHE A 328 35.20 16.67 -10.31
N TYR A 329 35.06 15.60 -11.07
CA TYR A 329 34.87 14.25 -10.52
C TYR A 329 36.16 13.71 -9.89
N GLU A 330 37.34 14.03 -10.47
CA GLU A 330 38.61 13.77 -9.80
C GLU A 330 38.73 14.50 -8.46
N THR A 331 38.24 15.74 -8.38
CA THR A 331 38.24 16.52 -7.14
C THR A 331 37.31 15.90 -6.10
N ILE A 332 36.10 15.47 -6.48
CA ILE A 332 35.20 14.70 -5.61
C ILE A 332 35.90 13.44 -5.11
N TYR A 333 36.57 12.68 -5.97
CA TYR A 333 37.31 11.47 -5.60
C TYR A 333 38.42 11.75 -4.58
N LYS A 334 39.12 12.89 -4.71
CA LYS A 334 40.21 13.33 -3.81
C LYS A 334 39.70 13.77 -2.41
N ILE A 335 38.40 13.99 -2.21
CA ILE A 335 37.82 14.31 -0.88
C ILE A 335 37.90 13.08 0.04
N LYS A 336 38.36 13.27 1.28
CA LYS A 336 38.49 12.19 2.28
C LYS A 336 37.18 11.99 3.06
N GLY A 337 36.71 10.75 3.12
CA GLY A 337 35.46 10.34 3.76
C GLY A 337 34.65 9.37 2.88
N ASP A 338 33.54 8.87 3.43
CA ASP A 338 32.58 8.04 2.70
C ASP A 338 31.92 8.91 1.62
N LYS A 339 31.90 8.43 0.36
CA LYS A 339 31.37 9.19 -0.78
C LYS A 339 30.35 8.36 -1.54
N TYR A 340 29.22 8.99 -1.86
CA TYR A 340 28.14 8.36 -2.61
C TYR A 340 27.74 9.30 -3.74
N ILE A 341 27.98 8.89 -4.98
CA ILE A 341 27.66 9.66 -6.18
C ILE A 341 26.37 9.09 -6.77
N ILE A 342 25.34 9.91 -6.97
CA ILE A 342 24.09 9.46 -7.59
C ILE A 342 23.96 10.10 -8.96
N SER A 343 23.75 9.28 -9.99
CA SER A 343 23.54 9.72 -11.36
C SER A 343 22.21 9.20 -11.93
N HIS A 344 21.56 10.03 -12.76
CA HIS A 344 20.32 9.69 -13.46
C HIS A 344 20.55 9.10 -14.87
N ARG A 345 21.76 9.27 -15.44
CA ARG A 345 22.15 8.68 -16.73
C ARG A 345 22.58 7.23 -16.49
N ASP A 346 22.35 6.36 -17.45
CA ASP A 346 22.68 4.94 -17.31
C ASP A 346 24.20 4.67 -17.36
N CYS A 347 24.56 3.43 -17.01
CA CYS A 347 25.94 2.95 -16.96
C CYS A 347 26.57 2.76 -18.35
N GLU A 348 25.77 2.51 -19.40
CA GLU A 348 26.27 2.32 -20.77
C GLU A 348 26.73 3.62 -21.41
N PHE A 349 26.03 4.73 -21.12
CA PHE A 349 26.46 6.07 -21.54
C PHE A 349 27.86 6.40 -20.99
N LEU A 350 28.11 6.05 -19.72
CA LEU A 350 29.36 6.37 -19.03
C LEU A 350 30.56 5.53 -19.45
N THR A 351 30.35 4.24 -19.68
CA THR A 351 31.41 3.35 -20.16
C THR A 351 31.90 3.74 -21.57
N LYS A 352 31.05 4.38 -22.38
CA LYS A 352 31.38 4.85 -23.74
C LYS A 352 32.18 6.14 -23.81
N GLU A 353 31.87 7.16 -23.02
CA GLU A 353 32.49 8.50 -23.17
C GLU A 353 33.63 8.82 -22.20
N LYS A 354 33.63 8.28 -20.96
CA LYS A 354 34.62 8.62 -19.91
C LYS A 354 35.15 7.40 -19.16
N THR A 355 35.61 6.41 -19.91
CA THR A 355 35.94 5.06 -19.41
C THR A 355 36.94 5.04 -18.25
N GLU A 356 38.05 5.78 -18.32
CA GLU A 356 39.10 5.72 -17.28
C GLU A 356 38.68 6.41 -15.96
N LEU A 357 37.88 7.47 -16.04
CA LEU A 357 37.29 8.12 -14.87
C LEU A 357 36.21 7.24 -14.25
N PHE A 358 35.32 6.67 -15.06
CA PHE A 358 34.26 5.79 -14.60
C PHE A 358 34.83 4.57 -13.86
N GLU A 359 35.86 3.91 -14.42
CA GLU A 359 36.53 2.77 -13.77
C GLU A 359 37.08 3.08 -12.36
N LYS A 360 37.51 4.33 -12.11
CA LYS A 360 38.03 4.78 -10.80
C LYS A 360 36.93 5.01 -9.75
N ILE A 361 35.71 5.36 -10.17
CA ILE A 361 34.61 5.79 -9.27
C ILE A 361 33.38 4.88 -9.29
N LYS A 362 33.26 3.91 -10.21
CA LYS A 362 32.07 3.06 -10.42
C LYS A 362 31.56 2.32 -9.18
N ASN A 363 32.44 2.03 -8.21
CA ASN A 363 32.06 1.37 -6.95
C ASN A 363 31.35 2.33 -5.97
N ASP A 364 31.52 3.63 -6.16
CA ASP A 364 30.94 4.72 -5.36
C ASP A 364 29.76 5.41 -6.09
N VAL A 365 29.46 5.00 -7.34
CA VAL A 365 28.37 5.55 -8.16
C VAL A 365 27.14 4.65 -8.11
N TYR A 366 26.03 5.20 -7.61
CA TYR A 366 24.72 4.56 -7.64
C TYR A 366 23.86 5.12 -8.79
N PHE A 367 23.33 4.22 -9.61
CA PHE A 367 22.51 4.57 -10.76
C PHE A 367 21.02 4.49 -10.42
N CYS A 368 20.32 5.61 -10.61
CA CYS A 368 18.85 5.63 -10.59
C CYS A 368 18.37 5.80 -12.04
N PRO A 369 17.96 4.72 -12.73
CA PRO A 369 17.59 4.81 -14.14
C PRO A 369 16.40 5.74 -14.34
N ASN A 370 16.62 6.81 -15.09
CA ASN A 370 15.65 7.88 -15.26
C ASN A 370 14.36 7.36 -15.91
N ARG A 371 13.22 7.56 -15.23
CA ARG A 371 11.88 7.19 -15.72
C ARG A 371 11.21 8.30 -16.54
N GLY A 372 11.98 8.97 -17.40
CA GLY A 372 11.47 9.83 -18.47
C GLY A 372 11.49 11.35 -18.25
N LEU A 373 12.14 11.89 -17.20
CA LEU A 373 12.30 13.34 -16.98
C LEU A 373 13.63 13.62 -16.26
N ASP A 374 14.45 14.58 -16.69
CA ASP A 374 15.79 14.82 -16.10
C ASP A 374 15.78 14.99 -14.56
N TRP A 375 14.68 15.46 -13.98
CA TRP A 375 14.49 15.65 -12.53
C TRP A 375 14.11 14.37 -11.75
N GLY A 376 13.79 13.28 -12.43
CA GLY A 376 13.27 12.05 -11.83
C GLY A 376 14.23 11.40 -10.82
N GLY A 377 15.54 11.51 -11.04
CA GLY A 377 16.56 11.02 -10.11
C GLY A 377 16.56 11.74 -8.76
N TYR A 378 16.32 13.06 -8.72
CA TYR A 378 16.20 13.80 -7.47
C TYR A 378 14.92 13.46 -6.70
N HIS A 379 13.79 13.31 -7.40
CA HIS A 379 12.55 12.88 -6.77
C HIS A 379 12.69 11.49 -6.14
N GLN A 380 13.25 10.52 -6.87
CA GLN A 380 13.51 9.18 -6.35
C GLN A 380 14.47 9.20 -5.16
N PHE A 381 15.59 9.94 -5.23
CA PHE A 381 16.53 10.08 -4.11
C PHE A 381 15.87 10.68 -2.85
N ASN A 382 15.00 11.68 -3.02
CA ASN A 382 14.31 12.35 -1.91
C ASN A 382 13.16 11.51 -1.34
N GLU A 383 12.38 10.83 -2.16
CA GLU A 383 11.33 9.90 -1.74
C GLU A 383 11.91 8.71 -0.97
N LEU A 384 13.06 8.19 -1.41
CA LEU A 384 13.80 7.14 -0.71
C LEU A 384 14.49 7.64 0.58
N ASN A 385 14.47 8.96 0.83
CA ASN A 385 15.01 9.60 2.03
C ASN A 385 16.51 9.34 2.29
N PHE A 386 17.26 8.84 1.29
CA PHE A 386 18.65 8.41 1.46
C PHE A 386 19.58 9.52 1.96
N TYR A 387 19.30 10.77 1.58
CA TYR A 387 20.03 11.97 2.02
C TYR A 387 20.17 12.08 3.55
N LYS A 388 19.27 11.49 4.34
CA LYS A 388 19.29 11.52 5.82
C LYS A 388 20.40 10.68 6.46
N ASN A 389 21.10 9.86 5.68
CA ASN A 389 22.20 9.00 6.16
C ASN A 389 23.59 9.64 6.01
N TYR A 390 23.65 10.88 5.54
CA TYR A 390 24.88 11.60 5.18
C TYR A 390 25.01 12.90 5.98
N ASP A 391 26.23 13.24 6.38
CA ASP A 391 26.54 14.48 7.10
C ASP A 391 26.47 15.69 6.17
N PHE A 392 26.83 15.49 4.88
CA PHE A 392 26.74 16.49 3.82
C PHE A 392 26.06 15.92 2.58
N VAL A 393 25.14 16.69 2.01
CA VAL A 393 24.45 16.36 0.76
C VAL A 393 24.60 17.54 -0.18
N ILE A 394 25.20 17.30 -1.33
CA ILE A 394 25.60 18.31 -2.31
C ILE A 394 24.83 18.04 -3.61
N TYR A 395 23.97 18.99 -3.97
CA TYR A 395 23.16 18.94 -5.19
C TYR A 395 23.84 19.73 -6.31
N CYS A 396 24.14 19.06 -7.43
CA CYS A 396 24.82 19.62 -8.59
C CYS A 396 23.90 19.57 -9.83
N HIS A 397 23.30 20.72 -10.18
CA HIS A 397 22.45 20.89 -11.37
C HIS A 397 22.34 22.37 -11.77
N ASP A 398 22.10 22.68 -13.05
CA ASP A 398 22.27 24.02 -13.63
C ASP A 398 21.16 25.04 -13.32
N ASP A 399 19.94 24.57 -13.08
CA ASP A 399 18.80 25.35 -12.56
C ASP A 399 18.16 24.53 -11.40
N LEU A 400 17.50 25.18 -10.42
CA LEU A 400 16.76 24.48 -9.36
C LEU A 400 15.46 25.21 -9.01
N VAL A 401 14.34 24.48 -9.04
CA VAL A 401 13.00 25.00 -8.68
C VAL A 401 12.50 24.26 -7.44
N ILE A 402 12.40 24.96 -6.32
CA ILE A 402 11.92 24.42 -5.04
C ILE A 402 10.51 24.95 -4.79
N LYS A 403 9.56 24.04 -4.53
CA LYS A 403 8.14 24.36 -4.33
C LYS A 403 7.67 24.34 -2.86
N ASP A 404 8.60 24.09 -1.92
CA ASP A 404 8.32 24.08 -0.48
C ASP A 404 8.78 25.40 0.16
N MET A 405 7.82 26.24 0.55
CA MET A 405 8.11 27.52 1.22
C MET A 405 8.75 27.35 2.59
N ASN A 406 8.43 26.29 3.34
CA ASN A 406 9.07 26.07 4.65
C ASN A 406 10.55 25.71 4.48
N PHE A 407 10.88 24.96 3.42
CA PHE A 407 12.26 24.71 3.04
C PHE A 407 12.96 26.01 2.62
N VAL A 408 12.34 26.82 1.75
CA VAL A 408 12.91 28.11 1.31
C VAL A 408 13.13 29.06 2.50
N GLU A 409 12.17 29.18 3.41
CA GLU A 409 12.28 30.02 4.61
C GLU A 409 13.35 29.51 5.59
N ALA A 410 13.41 28.20 5.86
CA ALA A 410 14.47 27.60 6.69
C ALA A 410 15.88 27.75 6.08
N ILE A 411 15.98 27.78 4.75
CA ILE A 411 17.21 28.05 4.02
C ILE A 411 17.57 29.55 4.08
N GLU A 412 16.60 30.45 3.90
CA GLU A 412 16.81 31.91 3.99
C GLU A 412 17.18 32.36 5.41
N GLU A 413 16.58 31.78 6.45
CA GLU A 413 16.98 32.00 7.85
C GLU A 413 18.42 31.56 8.11
N LYS A 414 18.85 30.44 7.52
CA LYS A 414 20.23 29.95 7.60
C LYS A 414 21.22 30.83 6.81
N PHE A 415 20.83 31.38 5.66
CA PHE A 415 21.69 32.29 4.88
C PHE A 415 21.99 33.63 5.58
N GLN A 416 21.29 33.98 6.65
CA GLN A 416 21.63 35.16 7.46
C GLN A 416 22.71 34.89 8.53
N GLU A 417 23.19 33.64 8.69
CA GLU A 417 24.33 33.33 9.56
C GLU A 417 25.65 33.84 8.93
N PRO A 418 26.43 34.73 9.58
CA PRO A 418 27.65 35.31 8.98
C PRO A 418 28.77 34.32 8.64
N SER A 419 28.64 33.07 9.08
CA SER A 419 29.54 31.95 8.82
C SER A 419 29.24 31.20 7.51
N ILE A 420 28.09 31.47 6.88
CA ILE A 420 27.64 30.82 5.64
C ILE A 420 27.91 31.74 4.45
N LYS A 421 28.73 31.28 3.51
CA LYS A 421 28.99 31.97 2.24
C LYS A 421 28.31 31.22 1.10
N VAL A 422 27.47 31.93 0.34
CA VAL A 422 26.85 31.43 -0.88
C VAL A 422 27.78 31.70 -2.06
N ILE A 423 28.16 30.67 -2.80
CA ILE A 423 28.99 30.79 -4.01
C ILE A 423 28.09 30.47 -5.21
N GLY A 424 27.75 31.50 -5.99
CA GLY A 424 26.93 31.36 -7.18
C GLY A 424 27.72 31.00 -8.44
N ASN A 425 27.02 30.54 -9.47
CA ASN A 425 27.58 30.24 -10.79
C ASN A 425 28.31 31.48 -11.38
N GLY A 426 29.54 31.28 -11.86
CA GLY A 426 30.52 32.32 -12.22
C GLY A 426 30.16 33.24 -13.38
N ASN A 427 28.99 33.07 -13.99
CA ASN A 427 28.49 33.87 -15.12
C ASN A 427 28.14 35.34 -14.79
N ASN A 428 28.47 35.85 -13.59
CA ASN A 428 27.93 37.11 -13.05
C ASN A 428 28.97 38.18 -12.65
N GLY A 429 30.27 37.92 -12.78
CA GLY A 429 31.33 38.92 -12.51
C GLY A 429 31.52 39.29 -11.03
N PRO A 430 32.37 40.30 -10.72
CA PRO A 430 32.78 40.61 -9.33
C PRO A 430 31.67 41.14 -8.40
N ASP A 431 30.54 41.57 -8.95
CA ASP A 431 29.46 42.26 -8.22
C ASP A 431 28.36 41.30 -7.71
N THR A 432 28.74 40.15 -7.14
CA THR A 432 27.76 39.18 -6.61
C THR A 432 26.95 39.72 -5.43
N GLU A 433 27.53 40.56 -4.55
CA GLU A 433 26.77 41.30 -3.53
C GLU A 433 25.76 42.27 -4.15
N PHE A 434 26.16 43.00 -5.21
CA PHE A 434 25.32 44.03 -5.83
C PHE A 434 24.10 43.45 -6.57
N ARG A 435 24.16 42.19 -7.00
CA ARG A 435 23.04 41.54 -7.71
C ARG A 435 21.96 40.99 -6.79
N TYR A 436 22.25 40.66 -5.53
CA TYR A 436 21.21 40.24 -4.57
C TYR A 436 20.16 41.35 -4.35
N ALA A 437 20.60 42.62 -4.36
CA ALA A 437 19.72 43.78 -4.31
C ALA A 437 18.81 43.91 -5.55
N LYS A 438 19.29 43.54 -6.75
CA LYS A 438 18.53 43.65 -8.00
C LYS A 438 17.55 42.48 -8.22
N TYR A 439 17.89 41.28 -7.75
CA TYR A 439 16.97 40.13 -7.78
C TYR A 439 15.80 40.24 -6.81
N LYS A 440 15.88 41.10 -5.79
CA LYS A 440 14.77 41.41 -4.86
C LYS A 440 13.54 42.04 -5.55
N ALA A 441 13.67 42.52 -6.79
CA ALA A 441 12.62 43.17 -7.56
C ALA A 441 12.35 42.54 -8.95
N GLY A 442 13.05 41.46 -9.32
CA GLY A 442 13.20 41.04 -10.72
C GLY A 442 12.31 39.90 -11.21
N MET A 443 11.91 38.95 -10.35
CA MET A 443 11.02 37.84 -10.72
C MET A 443 9.99 37.59 -9.63
N LEU A 444 8.94 38.42 -9.67
CA LEU A 444 7.64 38.14 -9.08
C LEU A 444 6.71 37.78 -10.24
N VAL A 445 6.71 36.53 -10.66
CA VAL A 445 5.59 35.99 -11.44
C VAL A 445 4.57 35.53 -10.41
N LYS A 446 3.49 36.30 -10.27
CA LYS A 446 2.28 35.80 -9.60
C LYS A 446 1.61 34.80 -10.53
N ASP A 447 1.29 33.65 -9.97
CA ASP A 447 0.23 32.78 -10.50
C ASP A 447 -1.12 33.22 -9.89
N ASP A 448 -2.24 32.78 -10.46
CA ASP A 448 -3.59 33.23 -10.08
C ASP A 448 -3.99 32.82 -8.64
N ASP A 449 -3.25 31.92 -8.01
CA ASP A 449 -3.37 31.52 -6.59
C ASP A 449 -2.55 32.40 -5.61
N ASP A 450 -2.09 33.58 -6.03
CA ASP A 450 -1.40 34.60 -5.22
C ASP A 450 0.01 34.20 -4.70
N PHE A 451 0.58 33.09 -5.20
CA PHE A 451 1.92 32.61 -4.83
C PHE A 451 3.07 33.34 -5.53
N VAL A 452 4.23 33.37 -4.86
CA VAL A 452 5.48 33.96 -5.36
C VAL A 452 6.49 32.88 -5.71
N ILE A 453 6.75 32.68 -7.01
CA ILE A 453 7.78 31.75 -7.48
C ILE A 453 9.16 32.43 -7.41
N ARG A 454 10.14 31.80 -6.74
CA ARG A 454 11.56 32.21 -6.78
C ARG A 454 12.41 31.15 -7.49
N SER A 455 13.03 31.50 -8.61
CA SER A 455 14.11 30.72 -9.22
C SER A 455 15.46 31.21 -8.74
N VAL A 456 16.34 30.31 -8.27
CA VAL A 456 17.72 30.64 -7.93
C VAL A 456 18.64 30.11 -9.03
N ARG A 457 19.22 31.03 -9.82
CA ARG A 457 20.26 30.70 -10.81
C ARG A 457 21.65 30.72 -10.17
N GLY A 458 22.07 29.56 -9.68
CA GLY A 458 23.38 29.36 -9.08
C GLY A 458 23.46 28.04 -8.34
N SER A 459 24.18 27.07 -8.92
CA SER A 459 24.42 25.76 -8.34
C SER A 459 25.53 25.84 -7.30
N PHE A 460 25.20 25.61 -6.02
CA PHE A 460 25.97 24.88 -4.99
C PHE A 460 25.38 25.23 -3.62
N PHE A 461 24.76 24.26 -2.97
CA PHE A 461 24.30 24.36 -1.58
C PHE A 461 24.91 23.25 -0.73
N ALA A 462 25.41 23.60 0.46
CA ALA A 462 25.93 22.69 1.46
C ALA A 462 25.56 23.21 2.85
N ALA A 463 25.14 22.32 3.76
CA ALA A 463 24.74 22.68 5.11
C ALA A 463 25.85 22.38 6.15
N ARG A 464 26.05 23.33 7.08
CA ARG A 464 26.95 23.32 8.26
C ARG A 464 28.49 23.31 8.09
N THR A 465 29.00 24.48 7.67
CA THR A 465 29.96 25.33 8.44
C THR A 465 31.35 24.82 8.90
N ALA A 466 32.06 23.93 8.20
CA ALA A 466 33.49 23.71 8.48
C ALA A 466 34.47 23.56 7.28
N ILE A 467 34.02 23.14 6.09
CA ILE A 467 34.94 22.52 5.09
C ILE A 467 35.27 23.39 3.85
N PHE A 468 34.70 24.59 3.72
CA PHE A 468 35.05 25.52 2.62
C PHE A 468 36.51 26.05 2.64
N SER A 469 37.33 25.66 3.62
CA SER A 469 38.79 25.89 3.63
C SER A 469 39.60 24.78 2.94
N GLN A 470 39.00 23.63 2.60
CA GLN A 470 39.70 22.46 2.04
C GLN A 470 39.33 22.15 0.58
N ILE A 471 38.19 22.64 0.09
CA ILE A 471 37.78 22.52 -1.31
C ILE A 471 38.19 23.81 -2.02
N GLY A 472 39.25 23.76 -2.83
CA GLY A 472 39.73 24.89 -3.63
C GLY A 472 38.73 25.33 -4.71
N ASN A 473 38.90 26.55 -5.22
CA ASN A 473 38.08 27.09 -6.31
C ASN A 473 38.35 26.37 -7.65
N PHE A 474 37.30 26.15 -8.46
CA PHE A 474 37.41 25.64 -9.84
C PHE A 474 36.44 26.39 -10.80
N PRO A 475 36.85 26.71 -12.05
CA PRO A 475 35.99 27.36 -13.08
C PRO A 475 35.52 26.40 -14.21
N ALA A 476 34.37 26.67 -14.86
CA ALA A 476 33.80 25.84 -15.96
C ALA A 476 32.70 26.56 -16.84
N HIS A 477 32.45 26.11 -18.09
CA HIS A 477 31.61 26.77 -19.15
C HIS A 477 30.55 25.83 -19.90
N TRP A 478 29.92 26.27 -21.04
CA TRP A 478 28.50 26.10 -21.55
C TRP A 478 28.11 25.15 -22.77
N TYR A 479 26.77 24.95 -23.05
CA TYR A 479 25.95 24.99 -24.35
C TYR A 479 25.00 23.82 -24.90
N ALA A 480 23.65 24.05 -24.93
CA ALA A 480 22.47 23.86 -25.91
C ALA A 480 21.86 22.58 -26.66
N ASP A 481 20.48 22.54 -26.70
CA ASP A 481 19.46 22.39 -27.83
C ASP A 481 18.61 21.10 -28.28
N ASN A 482 17.24 21.23 -28.27
CA ASN A 482 16.09 20.62 -29.07
C ASN A 482 15.67 19.09 -29.01
N GLY A 483 14.46 18.55 -29.38
CA GLY A 483 13.07 19.06 -29.71
C GLY A 483 12.00 18.05 -30.33
N ASP A 484 10.68 18.17 -30.00
CA ASP A 484 9.33 17.74 -30.58
C ASP A 484 8.82 16.30 -31.02
N LEU A 485 7.47 16.08 -30.93
CA LEU A 485 6.65 14.86 -31.28
C LEU A 485 5.13 15.16 -31.61
N GLU A 486 4.45 14.40 -32.52
CA GLU A 486 2.96 14.42 -32.74
C GLU A 486 2.34 13.12 -33.39
N SER A 487 1.23 12.56 -32.86
CA SER A 487 -0.12 12.51 -33.50
C SER A 487 -1.23 11.63 -32.82
N GLY A 488 -2.40 12.21 -32.47
CA GLY A 488 -3.69 11.85 -33.13
C GLY A 488 -5.06 11.74 -32.39
N ASN A 489 -6.01 11.11 -33.12
CA ASN A 489 -7.42 10.68 -32.90
C ASN A 489 -8.51 11.71 -32.46
N ILE A 490 -9.65 11.72 -33.18
CA ILE A 490 -10.66 12.80 -33.21
C ILE A 490 -11.92 12.51 -32.39
N ALA A 491 -12.40 11.27 -32.34
CA ALA A 491 -13.70 10.97 -31.69
C ALA A 491 -13.68 11.20 -30.17
N LEU A 492 -12.56 10.88 -29.52
CA LEU A 492 -12.38 11.11 -28.08
C LEU A 492 -12.13 12.60 -27.76
N ARG A 493 -11.47 13.33 -28.67
CA ARG A 493 -11.32 14.79 -28.58
C ARG A 493 -12.69 15.48 -28.61
N ASN A 494 -13.64 15.01 -29.43
CA ASN A 494 -15.00 15.56 -29.45
C ASN A 494 -15.77 15.32 -28.13
N PHE A 495 -15.58 14.16 -27.49
CA PHE A 495 -16.16 13.87 -26.16
C PHE A 495 -15.56 14.77 -25.08
N ALA A 496 -14.23 14.83 -24.98
CA ALA A 496 -13.53 15.70 -24.03
C ALA A 496 -13.91 17.18 -24.24
N HIS A 497 -13.91 17.66 -25.49
CA HIS A 497 -14.27 19.03 -25.84
C HIS A 497 -15.70 19.40 -25.41
N LEU A 498 -16.67 18.48 -25.53
CA LEU A 498 -18.04 18.73 -25.05
C LEU A 498 -18.11 18.83 -23.52
N VAL A 499 -17.31 18.06 -22.80
CA VAL A 499 -17.23 18.11 -21.33
C VAL A 499 -16.53 19.39 -20.87
N THR A 500 -15.34 19.68 -21.38
CA THR A 500 -14.58 20.91 -21.08
C THR A 500 -15.39 22.18 -21.37
N LYS A 501 -16.17 22.20 -22.46
CA LYS A 501 -17.03 23.33 -22.84
C LYS A 501 -18.18 23.61 -21.86
N ASN A 502 -18.70 22.59 -21.17
CA ASN A 502 -19.86 22.73 -20.27
C ASN A 502 -19.47 22.77 -18.78
N PHE A 503 -18.30 22.25 -18.39
CA PHE A 503 -17.88 22.13 -17.00
C PHE A 503 -16.53 22.81 -16.65
N GLY A 504 -15.81 23.33 -17.65
CA GLY A 504 -14.50 23.94 -17.47
C GLY A 504 -13.35 22.92 -17.34
N LEU A 505 -12.11 23.43 -17.46
CA LEU A 505 -10.87 22.63 -17.50
C LEU A 505 -10.62 21.75 -16.26
N GLU A 506 -11.25 22.03 -15.12
CA GLU A 506 -11.07 21.29 -13.86
C GLU A 506 -11.77 19.92 -13.82
N SER A 507 -12.47 19.49 -14.88
CA SER A 507 -13.34 18.31 -14.84
C SER A 507 -13.13 17.32 -16.00
N ILE A 508 -12.11 16.47 -15.81
CA ILE A 508 -11.76 15.25 -16.57
C ILE A 508 -11.00 15.52 -17.91
N ALA A 509 -9.96 14.72 -18.15
CA ALA A 509 -8.79 15.09 -18.96
C ALA A 509 -8.85 14.76 -20.47
N TYR A 510 -7.76 15.09 -21.17
CA TYR A 510 -7.58 15.09 -22.63
C TYR A 510 -6.61 14.01 -23.14
N LEU A 511 -6.51 13.86 -24.46
CA LEU A 511 -5.47 13.09 -25.17
C LEU A 511 -4.32 14.04 -25.56
N ASP A 512 -3.07 13.65 -25.29
CA ASP A 512 -1.91 14.45 -25.69
C ASP A 512 -1.48 14.21 -27.15
N ALA A 513 -0.33 14.76 -27.51
CA ALA A 513 0.24 14.68 -28.85
C ALA A 513 0.38 13.22 -29.35
N ASP A 514 0.79 12.27 -28.50
CA ASP A 514 1.10 10.88 -28.88
C ASP A 514 -0.12 9.94 -28.92
N ASN A 515 -1.34 10.49 -29.00
CA ASN A 515 -2.59 9.71 -29.03
C ASN A 515 -2.86 8.97 -27.71
N ARG A 516 -2.20 9.33 -26.60
CA ARG A 516 -2.25 8.62 -25.32
C ARG A 516 -3.23 9.26 -24.35
N LEU A 517 -4.00 8.39 -23.68
CA LEU A 517 -5.05 8.79 -22.74
C LEU A 517 -4.51 8.93 -21.32
N GLU A 518 -4.07 10.15 -20.99
CA GLU A 518 -3.67 10.52 -19.63
C GLU A 518 -4.90 10.80 -18.74
N THR A 519 -5.52 9.73 -18.22
CA THR A 519 -6.33 9.80 -17.00
C THR A 519 -5.98 8.66 -16.06
N ARG A 520 -5.09 8.95 -15.09
CA ARG A 520 -4.70 8.02 -14.02
C ARG A 520 -5.88 7.50 -13.18
N TYR A 521 -7.02 8.21 -13.22
CA TYR A 521 -8.21 7.91 -12.43
C TYR A 521 -9.21 6.92 -13.06
N LEU A 522 -9.25 6.78 -14.40
CA LEU A 522 -10.27 5.99 -15.10
C LEU A 522 -9.82 4.57 -15.45
N LEU A 523 -8.55 4.37 -15.80
CA LEU A 523 -8.00 3.04 -16.13
C LEU A 523 -7.98 2.07 -14.94
N GLU A 524 -7.81 2.60 -13.72
CA GLU A 524 -7.74 1.81 -12.49
C GLU A 524 -9.13 1.33 -11.98
N MET A 525 -10.26 1.92 -12.43
CA MET A 525 -11.61 1.49 -12.01
C MET A 525 -12.08 0.16 -12.62
N ARG A 526 -11.45 -0.32 -13.71
CA ARG A 526 -11.95 -1.48 -14.47
C ARG A 526 -11.55 -2.86 -13.92
N ARG A 527 -10.87 -2.92 -12.77
CA ARG A 527 -10.36 -4.15 -12.13
C ARG A 527 -10.76 -4.15 -10.65
N GLY A 528 -11.94 -4.72 -10.37
CA GLY A 528 -12.61 -4.63 -9.06
C GLY A 528 -12.01 -5.52 -7.97
N GLY A 529 -12.30 -5.12 -6.73
CA GLY A 529 -11.94 -5.79 -5.47
C GLY A 529 -12.02 -4.77 -4.33
N ASP A 530 -12.91 -4.98 -3.35
CA ASP A 530 -13.44 -3.97 -2.39
C ASP A 530 -12.37 -3.19 -1.57
N GLU A 531 -11.11 -3.64 -1.56
CA GLU A 531 -9.99 -2.94 -0.89
C GLU A 531 -9.37 -1.78 -1.68
N THR A 532 -9.38 -1.80 -3.03
CA THR A 532 -8.82 -0.67 -3.81
C THR A 532 -9.63 0.61 -3.65
N LEU A 533 -10.92 0.49 -3.36
CA LEU A 533 -11.80 1.62 -3.06
C LEU A 533 -11.32 2.40 -1.83
N LEU A 534 -10.94 1.69 -0.76
CA LEU A 534 -10.44 2.29 0.48
C LEU A 534 -9.08 2.97 0.29
N ARG A 535 -8.12 2.36 -0.41
CA ARG A 535 -6.84 3.03 -0.73
C ARG A 535 -7.03 4.27 -1.60
N ARG A 536 -7.95 4.24 -2.58
CA ARG A 536 -8.23 5.40 -3.45
C ARG A 536 -8.95 6.55 -2.73
N MET A 537 -9.63 6.27 -1.62
CA MET A 537 -10.14 7.30 -0.71
C MET A 537 -9.06 7.92 0.19
N GLU A 538 -7.90 7.26 0.36
CA GLU A 538 -6.73 7.81 1.07
C GLU A 538 -5.83 8.64 0.13
N GLU A 539 -5.83 8.33 -1.17
CA GLU A 539 -5.18 9.14 -2.23
C GLU A 539 -6.07 10.28 -2.75
N ALA A 540 -7.38 10.23 -2.49
CA ALA A 540 -8.31 11.31 -2.78
C ALA A 540 -8.00 12.54 -1.92
N PRO A 541 -8.05 13.77 -2.48
CA PRO A 541 -8.02 14.96 -1.66
C PRO A 541 -9.21 14.95 -0.68
N GLY A 542 -8.91 15.06 0.62
CA GLY A 542 -9.90 15.35 1.65
C GLY A 542 -10.29 14.20 2.59
N VAL A 543 -11.28 14.47 3.43
CA VAL A 543 -11.78 13.52 4.44
C VAL A 543 -13.07 12.85 3.95
N PRO A 544 -13.20 11.51 4.04
CA PRO A 544 -14.43 10.82 3.67
C PRO A 544 -15.67 11.34 4.42
N LEU A 545 -16.72 11.73 3.69
CA LEU A 545 -17.95 12.29 4.26
C LEU A 545 -18.62 11.31 5.23
N SER A 546 -18.63 10.01 4.91
CA SER A 546 -19.12 8.98 5.84
C SER A 546 -18.36 8.94 7.17
N GLN A 547 -17.09 9.33 7.21
CA GLN A 547 -16.31 9.43 8.44
C GLN A 547 -16.65 10.72 9.21
N LEU A 548 -16.78 11.85 8.52
CA LEU A 548 -17.20 13.13 9.11
C LEU A 548 -18.57 13.02 9.77
N VAL A 549 -19.57 12.48 9.07
CA VAL A 549 -20.94 12.32 9.61
C VAL A 549 -20.96 11.36 10.80
N LYS A 550 -20.26 10.22 10.73
CA LYS A 550 -20.19 9.24 11.84
C LYS A 550 -19.45 9.77 13.08
N LYS A 551 -18.50 10.69 12.92
CA LYS A 551 -17.77 11.34 14.02
C LYS A 551 -18.44 12.62 14.53
N MET A 552 -19.58 13.03 13.96
CA MET A 552 -20.26 14.31 14.22
C MET A 552 -19.40 15.55 13.88
N PHE A 553 -18.56 15.46 12.84
CA PHE A 553 -17.72 16.55 12.33
C PHE A 553 -18.26 17.19 11.05
N ALA A 554 -19.27 16.60 10.38
CA ALA A 554 -19.90 17.22 9.22
C ALA A 554 -20.91 18.29 9.68
N GLY A 555 -20.76 19.53 9.20
CA GLY A 555 -21.78 20.56 9.32
C GLY A 555 -22.69 20.64 8.09
N PRO A 556 -23.73 21.50 8.12
CA PRO A 556 -24.66 21.71 7.00
C PRO A 556 -23.97 22.03 5.67
N GLU A 557 -22.88 22.80 5.67
CA GLU A 557 -22.10 23.11 4.47
C GLU A 557 -21.50 21.87 3.79
N HIS A 558 -21.10 20.84 4.54
CA HIS A 558 -20.58 19.59 3.96
C HIS A 558 -21.65 18.83 3.16
N LEU A 559 -22.92 18.92 3.59
CA LEU A 559 -24.03 18.29 2.88
C LEU A 559 -24.57 19.15 1.74
N ARG A 560 -24.42 20.48 1.81
CA ARG A 560 -24.59 21.35 0.63
C ARG A 560 -23.57 21.05 -0.45
N MET A 561 -22.29 20.89 -0.10
CA MET A 561 -21.25 20.50 -1.07
C MET A 561 -21.57 19.15 -1.74
N LEU A 562 -22.05 18.15 -0.98
CA LEU A 562 -22.52 16.89 -1.57
C LEU A 562 -23.73 17.12 -2.50
N ALA A 563 -24.73 17.86 -2.05
CA ALA A 563 -25.95 18.12 -2.81
C ALA A 563 -25.67 18.80 -4.15
N ASP A 564 -24.83 19.84 -4.17
CA ASP A 564 -24.37 20.51 -5.38
C ASP A 564 -23.61 19.55 -6.32
N ALA A 565 -22.71 18.71 -5.80
CA ALA A 565 -22.00 17.72 -6.60
C ALA A 565 -22.94 16.67 -7.24
N VAL A 566 -23.94 16.17 -6.50
CA VAL A 566 -24.94 15.23 -7.03
C VAL A 566 -25.90 15.94 -8.00
N ALA A 567 -26.31 17.17 -7.72
CA ALA A 567 -27.15 17.97 -8.63
C ALA A 567 -26.42 18.31 -9.95
N LYS A 568 -25.11 18.53 -9.91
CA LYS A 568 -24.25 18.71 -11.10
C LYS A 568 -24.13 17.41 -11.90
N LEU A 569 -23.95 16.26 -11.23
CA LEU A 569 -23.95 14.95 -11.88
C LEU A 569 -25.29 14.68 -12.59
N HIS A 570 -26.41 14.91 -11.91
CA HIS A 570 -27.76 14.66 -12.45
C HIS A 570 -28.15 15.63 -13.58
N ARG A 571 -27.59 16.85 -13.62
CA ARG A 571 -27.78 17.80 -14.73
C ARG A 571 -26.77 17.59 -15.88
N CYS A 572 -25.90 16.59 -15.81
CA CYS A 572 -24.94 16.31 -16.85
C CYS A 572 -25.64 15.75 -18.11
N PRO A 573 -25.44 16.35 -19.30
CA PRO A 573 -26.13 15.95 -20.53
C PRO A 573 -25.58 14.66 -21.17
N ILE A 574 -24.78 13.87 -20.44
CA ILE A 574 -24.15 12.64 -20.92
C ILE A 574 -25.12 11.46 -20.76
N ILE A 575 -25.32 10.72 -21.83
CA ILE A 575 -26.14 9.51 -21.87
C ILE A 575 -25.20 8.29 -22.03
N PRO A 576 -24.79 7.62 -20.95
CA PRO A 576 -23.80 6.51 -20.99
C PRO A 576 -24.35 5.21 -21.60
N GLY A 577 -25.66 5.11 -21.85
CA GLY A 577 -26.30 3.91 -22.38
C GLY A 577 -27.81 4.04 -22.47
N LYS A 578 -28.51 2.91 -22.59
CA LYS A 578 -29.98 2.87 -22.52
C LYS A 578 -30.47 3.26 -21.12
N PRO A 579 -31.70 3.81 -20.99
CA PRO A 579 -32.30 4.06 -19.68
C PRO A 579 -32.37 2.79 -18.83
N PHE A 580 -31.96 2.88 -17.58
CA PHE A 580 -32.03 1.82 -16.57
C PHE A 580 -33.28 2.05 -15.73
N THR A 581 -34.27 1.18 -15.89
CA THR A 581 -35.64 1.36 -15.39
C THR A 581 -35.86 0.67 -14.04
N VAL A 582 -37.04 0.88 -13.44
CA VAL A 582 -37.49 0.10 -12.26
C VAL A 582 -37.57 -1.40 -12.55
N ALA A 583 -37.88 -1.80 -13.80
CA ALA A 583 -37.84 -3.21 -14.19
C ALA A 583 -36.41 -3.76 -14.18
N ASP A 584 -35.43 -2.97 -14.60
CA ASP A 584 -34.01 -3.34 -14.57
C ASP A 584 -33.45 -3.40 -13.13
N GLU A 585 -33.88 -2.51 -12.22
CA GLU A 585 -33.56 -2.64 -10.79
C GLU A 585 -34.10 -3.96 -10.22
N LEU A 586 -35.36 -4.32 -10.50
CA LEU A 586 -35.95 -5.59 -10.06
C LEU A 586 -35.25 -6.83 -10.66
N LEU A 587 -34.86 -6.77 -11.94
CA LEU A 587 -34.09 -7.83 -12.61
C LEU A 587 -32.65 -7.95 -12.06
N SER A 588 -32.09 -6.87 -11.52
CA SER A 588 -30.75 -6.86 -10.92
C SER A 588 -30.68 -7.38 -9.47
N CYS A 589 -31.81 -7.83 -8.92
CA CYS A 589 -31.85 -8.53 -7.62
C CYS A 589 -31.38 -9.97 -7.78
N ASP A 590 -30.31 -10.34 -7.05
CA ASP A 590 -29.72 -11.69 -7.10
C ASP A 590 -29.66 -12.34 -5.69
N PRO A 591 -30.34 -13.49 -5.48
CA PRO A 591 -31.27 -14.13 -6.41
C PRO A 591 -32.56 -13.32 -6.56
N SER A 592 -33.41 -13.69 -7.52
CA SER A 592 -34.64 -12.95 -7.83
C SER A 592 -35.59 -12.82 -6.62
N PRO A 593 -36.44 -11.78 -6.56
CA PRO A 593 -37.46 -11.65 -5.51
C PRO A 593 -38.40 -12.87 -5.44
N GLN A 594 -38.72 -13.49 -6.57
CA GLN A 594 -39.50 -14.72 -6.63
C GLN A 594 -38.77 -15.90 -5.98
N THR A 595 -37.46 -16.05 -6.22
CA THR A 595 -36.63 -17.06 -5.53
C THR A 595 -36.59 -16.82 -4.02
N LEU A 596 -36.48 -15.56 -3.59
CA LEU A 596 -36.51 -15.19 -2.18
C LEU A 596 -37.87 -15.51 -1.53
N ALA A 597 -38.98 -15.22 -2.23
CA ALA A 597 -40.33 -15.54 -1.77
C ALA A 597 -40.62 -17.06 -1.72
N GLN A 598 -40.01 -17.86 -2.61
CA GLN A 598 -40.06 -19.32 -2.55
C GLN A 598 -39.25 -19.88 -1.38
N ALA A 599 -38.11 -19.26 -1.03
CA ALA A 599 -37.29 -19.66 0.10
C ALA A 599 -37.91 -19.30 1.47
N TYR A 600 -38.69 -18.22 1.53
CA TYR A 600 -39.39 -17.76 2.74
C TYR A 600 -40.89 -17.56 2.48
N PRO A 601 -41.70 -18.63 2.53
CA PRO A 601 -43.14 -18.56 2.30
C PRO A 601 -43.88 -17.58 3.21
N GLU A 602 -43.38 -17.36 4.43
CA GLU A 602 -43.94 -16.40 5.38
C GLU A 602 -43.69 -14.93 4.98
N LEU A 603 -42.63 -14.67 4.20
CA LEU A 603 -42.31 -13.34 3.64
C LEU A 603 -42.87 -13.13 2.23
N ALA A 604 -43.33 -14.19 1.56
CA ALA A 604 -43.78 -14.13 0.17
C ALA A 604 -44.86 -13.06 -0.08
N GLY A 605 -45.81 -12.89 0.85
CA GLY A 605 -46.83 -11.84 0.77
C GLY A 605 -46.25 -10.42 0.80
N ALA A 606 -45.25 -10.17 1.65
CA ALA A 606 -44.56 -8.88 1.73
C ALA A 606 -43.69 -8.62 0.50
N ILE A 607 -42.96 -9.64 0.02
CA ILE A 607 -42.11 -9.54 -1.18
C ILE A 607 -42.97 -9.26 -2.42
N ASN A 608 -44.08 -9.97 -2.60
CA ASN A 608 -45.00 -9.74 -3.71
C ASN A 608 -45.65 -8.35 -3.63
N TYR A 609 -46.04 -7.89 -2.43
CA TYR A 609 -46.49 -6.51 -2.23
C TYR A 609 -45.43 -5.50 -2.66
N ILE A 610 -44.17 -5.67 -2.27
CA ILE A 610 -43.09 -4.75 -2.68
C ILE A 610 -42.95 -4.72 -4.20
N VAL A 611 -42.87 -5.88 -4.86
CA VAL A 611 -42.68 -5.96 -6.31
C VAL A 611 -43.84 -5.34 -7.10
N GLU A 612 -45.09 -5.68 -6.77
CA GLU A 612 -46.26 -5.18 -7.51
C GLU A 612 -46.56 -3.71 -7.20
N THR A 613 -46.51 -3.30 -5.93
CA THR A 613 -46.75 -1.90 -5.54
C THR A 613 -45.69 -0.98 -6.14
N THR A 614 -44.43 -1.41 -6.24
CA THR A 614 -43.39 -0.66 -6.94
C THR A 614 -43.72 -0.43 -8.42
N LYS A 615 -44.17 -1.48 -9.15
CA LYS A 615 -44.58 -1.33 -10.56
C LYS A 615 -45.75 -0.37 -10.72
N ILE A 616 -46.77 -0.50 -9.87
CA ILE A 616 -47.98 0.34 -9.87
C ILE A 616 -47.63 1.81 -9.61
N MET A 617 -46.82 2.08 -8.58
CA MET A 617 -46.37 3.43 -8.24
C MET A 617 -45.50 4.04 -9.34
N HIS A 618 -44.56 3.26 -9.90
CA HIS A 618 -43.71 3.74 -10.99
C HIS A 618 -44.53 4.15 -12.22
N ALA A 619 -45.52 3.35 -12.61
CA ALA A 619 -46.46 3.70 -13.68
C ALA A 619 -47.33 4.93 -13.35
N GLY A 620 -47.52 5.27 -12.08
CA GLY A 620 -48.26 6.43 -11.61
C GLY A 620 -47.48 7.75 -11.58
N PHE A 621 -46.15 7.74 -11.76
CA PHE A 621 -45.31 8.94 -11.65
C PHE A 621 -45.25 9.83 -12.90
N GLY A 622 -45.90 9.45 -14.01
CA GLY A 622 -45.92 10.27 -15.24
C GLY A 622 -44.73 9.97 -16.16
N GLU A 623 -44.13 11.01 -16.75
CA GLU A 623 -42.97 10.82 -17.63
C GLU A 623 -41.75 10.28 -16.88
N ASN A 624 -40.92 9.48 -17.54
CA ASN A 624 -39.70 8.98 -16.94
C ASN A 624 -38.61 10.06 -16.95
N ILE A 625 -38.24 10.54 -15.77
CA ILE A 625 -37.08 11.39 -15.58
C ILE A 625 -35.84 10.49 -15.67
N PHE A 626 -35.00 10.69 -16.68
CA PHE A 626 -33.73 9.98 -16.80
C PHE A 626 -32.58 11.00 -16.84
N THR A 627 -31.61 10.81 -15.95
CA THR A 627 -30.41 11.63 -15.81
C THR A 627 -29.18 10.75 -15.73
N LEU A 628 -27.99 11.33 -15.90
CA LEU A 628 -26.77 10.65 -15.46
C LEU A 628 -26.81 10.48 -13.94
N ILE A 629 -26.61 9.26 -13.44
CA ILE A 629 -26.53 8.96 -12.00
C ILE A 629 -25.28 8.11 -11.72
N HIS A 630 -24.79 8.11 -10.48
CA HIS A 630 -23.69 7.25 -10.02
C HIS A 630 -24.07 5.77 -10.08
N GLY A 631 -25.33 5.40 -9.81
CA GLY A 631 -25.86 4.06 -10.09
C GLY A 631 -25.42 2.93 -9.13
N ASP A 632 -24.39 3.17 -8.31
CA ASP A 632 -24.10 2.45 -7.06
C ASP A 632 -23.54 3.40 -5.97
N PHE A 633 -24.20 4.54 -5.79
CA PHE A 633 -23.79 5.57 -4.82
C PHE A 633 -23.64 5.00 -3.40
N HIS A 634 -22.44 5.11 -2.82
CA HIS A 634 -22.21 4.90 -1.39
C HIS A 634 -21.52 6.13 -0.77
N PRO A 635 -21.90 6.59 0.44
CA PRO A 635 -21.26 7.73 1.15
C PRO A 635 -19.76 7.58 1.50
N LYS A 636 -19.13 6.46 1.09
CA LYS A 636 -17.68 6.28 1.08
C LYS A 636 -17.06 6.94 -0.15
N HIS A 637 -17.76 6.93 -1.28
CA HIS A 637 -17.33 7.48 -2.56
C HIS A 637 -17.34 9.02 -2.58
N VAL A 638 -17.33 9.66 -1.40
CA VAL A 638 -17.38 11.12 -1.24
C VAL A 638 -16.31 11.55 -0.26
N CYS A 639 -15.35 12.35 -0.71
CA CYS A 639 -14.41 13.08 0.16
C CYS A 639 -14.67 14.59 0.08
N ILE A 640 -14.40 15.29 1.18
CA ILE A 640 -14.50 16.76 1.27
C ILE A 640 -13.09 17.33 1.44
N ASP A 641 -12.66 18.19 0.52
CA ASP A 641 -11.38 18.92 0.58
C ASP A 641 -11.55 20.37 0.15
N LYS A 642 -10.88 21.30 0.82
CA LYS A 642 -10.82 22.74 0.44
C LYS A 642 -12.17 23.36 0.04
N GLY A 643 -13.27 22.93 0.65
CA GLY A 643 -14.63 23.40 0.36
C GLY A 643 -15.30 22.81 -0.89
N LYS A 644 -14.69 21.81 -1.55
CA LYS A 644 -15.27 21.02 -2.66
C LYS A 644 -15.63 19.60 -2.18
N ALA A 645 -16.68 19.02 -2.74
CA ALA A 645 -17.00 17.59 -2.59
C ALA A 645 -16.60 16.82 -3.85
N TRP A 646 -15.90 15.70 -3.66
CA TRP A 646 -15.40 14.85 -4.73
C TRP A 646 -16.18 13.53 -4.74
N ILE A 647 -16.81 13.18 -5.87
CA ILE A 647 -17.52 11.90 -6.05
C ILE A 647 -16.64 10.93 -6.83
N PHE A 648 -16.50 9.70 -6.33
CA PHE A 648 -15.63 8.66 -6.85
C PHE A 648 -16.40 7.40 -7.26
N ASP A 649 -15.68 6.36 -7.71
CA ASP A 649 -16.25 5.08 -8.18
C ASP A 649 -17.40 5.21 -9.21
N ILE A 650 -17.16 6.03 -10.22
CA ILE A 650 -18.05 6.21 -11.38
C ILE A 650 -18.05 4.99 -12.33
N SER A 651 -17.61 3.82 -11.86
CA SER A 651 -17.64 2.55 -12.60
C SER A 651 -19.06 2.09 -12.93
N SER A 652 -20.03 2.49 -12.10
CA SER A 652 -21.43 2.08 -12.17
C SER A 652 -22.38 3.16 -12.73
N LEU A 653 -21.84 4.19 -13.41
CA LEU A 653 -22.64 5.27 -14.01
C LEU A 653 -23.77 4.71 -14.88
N LYS A 654 -24.99 5.23 -14.67
CA LYS A 654 -26.20 4.84 -15.40
C LYS A 654 -26.94 6.06 -15.90
N TYR A 655 -27.76 5.86 -16.92
CA TYR A 655 -28.82 6.79 -17.29
C TYR A 655 -30.12 6.30 -16.63
N ALA A 656 -30.55 6.89 -15.52
CA ALA A 656 -31.65 6.37 -14.69
C ALA A 656 -32.37 7.49 -13.93
N ASP A 657 -33.38 7.14 -13.14
CA ASP A 657 -34.09 8.11 -12.30
C ASP A 657 -33.18 8.66 -11.18
N PRO A 658 -33.01 10.00 -11.07
CA PRO A 658 -32.13 10.61 -10.06
C PRO A 658 -32.53 10.28 -8.62
N ALA A 659 -33.79 9.92 -8.36
CA ALA A 659 -34.24 9.53 -7.03
C ALA A 659 -33.53 8.26 -6.50
N ARG A 660 -32.95 7.43 -7.37
CA ARG A 660 -32.19 6.24 -7.00
C ARG A 660 -30.93 6.55 -6.19
N ASP A 661 -30.21 7.61 -6.52
CA ASP A 661 -29.02 8.01 -5.76
C ASP A 661 -29.39 8.82 -4.51
N LEU A 662 -30.47 9.61 -4.57
CA LEU A 662 -31.00 10.29 -3.39
C LEU A 662 -31.49 9.29 -2.33
N ALA A 663 -32.07 8.16 -2.74
CA ALA A 663 -32.45 7.07 -1.85
C ALA A 663 -31.24 6.47 -1.10
N GLU A 664 -30.08 6.35 -1.74
CA GLU A 664 -28.87 5.89 -1.04
C GLU A 664 -28.35 6.91 0.00
N VAL A 665 -28.41 8.20 -0.31
CA VAL A 665 -28.12 9.28 0.67
C VAL A 665 -29.09 9.19 1.86
N PHE A 666 -30.38 9.00 1.59
CA PHE A 666 -31.42 8.89 2.62
C PHE A 666 -31.18 7.68 3.54
N ILE A 667 -30.98 6.48 2.98
CA ILE A 667 -30.76 5.26 3.78
C ILE A 667 -29.50 5.40 4.64
N PHE A 668 -28.44 6.02 4.14
CA PHE A 668 -27.24 6.30 4.92
C PHE A 668 -27.51 7.20 6.14
N LEU A 669 -28.20 8.32 5.93
CA LEU A 669 -28.53 9.26 7.00
C LEU A 669 -29.45 8.59 8.04
N LYS A 670 -30.48 7.85 7.60
CA LYS A 670 -31.38 7.08 8.47
C LYS A 670 -30.64 6.06 9.33
N ARG A 671 -29.76 5.24 8.74
CA ARG A 671 -28.93 4.25 9.46
C ARG A 671 -27.99 4.90 10.49
N THR A 672 -27.57 6.14 10.25
CA THR A 672 -26.70 6.88 11.17
C THR A 672 -27.48 7.56 12.31
N ALA A 673 -28.76 7.91 12.08
CA ALA A 673 -29.63 8.58 13.06
C ALA A 673 -30.11 7.69 14.23
N LYS A 674 -29.92 6.35 14.17
CA LYS A 674 -30.40 5.37 15.19
C LYS A 674 -30.04 5.71 16.65
N LYS A 675 -28.90 6.37 16.89
CA LYS A 675 -28.50 6.76 18.25
C LYS A 675 -29.28 8.02 18.63
N LYS A 676 -30.10 7.98 19.70
CA LYS A 676 -30.95 9.11 20.17
C LYS A 676 -30.27 10.49 20.21
N ARG A 677 -28.95 10.54 20.43
CA ARG A 677 -28.15 11.80 20.47
C ARG A 677 -27.84 12.40 19.08
N MET A 678 -28.07 11.64 18.00
CA MET A 678 -27.74 12.03 16.62
C MET A 678 -28.95 12.40 15.77
N SER A 679 -30.18 12.15 16.22
CA SER A 679 -31.38 12.31 15.38
C SER A 679 -31.60 13.76 14.94
N ASN A 680 -31.49 14.75 15.85
CA ASN A 680 -31.60 16.17 15.51
C ASN A 680 -30.43 16.66 14.64
N TYR A 681 -29.23 16.12 14.87
CA TYR A 681 -28.04 16.42 14.06
C TYR A 681 -28.24 15.97 12.61
N ILE A 682 -28.65 14.71 12.40
CA ILE A 682 -28.92 14.18 11.06
C ILE A 682 -30.09 14.90 10.37
N ALA A 683 -31.13 15.30 11.10
CA ALA A 683 -32.24 16.07 10.53
C ALA A 683 -31.77 17.40 9.90
N GLY A 684 -30.94 18.17 10.61
CA GLY A 684 -30.38 19.42 10.07
C GLY A 684 -29.41 19.21 8.89
N LEU A 685 -28.69 18.08 8.85
CA LEU A 685 -27.86 17.72 7.70
C LEU A 685 -28.70 17.32 6.47
N LEU A 686 -29.81 16.61 6.67
CA LEU A 686 -30.75 16.25 5.62
C LEU A 686 -31.44 17.49 5.04
N GLU A 687 -31.92 18.39 5.89
CA GLU A 687 -32.55 19.65 5.49
C GLU A 687 -31.60 20.49 4.61
N ALA A 688 -30.33 20.58 5.01
CA ALA A 688 -29.29 21.26 4.23
C ALA A 688 -29.02 20.60 2.87
N PHE A 689 -28.96 19.26 2.82
CA PHE A 689 -28.81 18.52 1.57
C PHE A 689 -29.99 18.75 0.62
N LEU A 690 -31.22 18.64 1.13
CA LEU A 690 -32.45 18.79 0.34
C LEU A 690 -32.64 20.20 -0.19
N THR A 691 -32.41 21.22 0.65
CA THR A 691 -32.54 22.63 0.27
C THR A 691 -31.60 22.97 -0.88
N GLU A 692 -30.36 22.49 -0.84
CA GLU A 692 -29.36 22.75 -1.88
C GLU A 692 -29.65 21.95 -3.16
N TYR A 693 -29.94 20.65 -3.06
CA TYR A 693 -30.19 19.82 -4.24
C TYR A 693 -31.42 20.32 -5.02
N PHE A 694 -32.53 20.57 -4.33
CA PHE A 694 -33.77 21.07 -4.93
C PHE A 694 -33.76 22.59 -5.19
N SER A 695 -32.64 23.29 -4.96
CA SER A 695 -32.46 24.66 -5.47
C SER A 695 -32.26 24.67 -6.99
N THR A 696 -31.85 23.55 -7.59
CA THR A 696 -31.55 23.44 -9.03
C THR A 696 -32.19 22.25 -9.74
N ASN A 697 -32.99 21.45 -9.03
CA ASN A 697 -33.69 20.25 -9.52
C ASN A 697 -35.17 20.27 -9.11
N ASP A 698 -36.05 19.63 -9.89
CA ASP A 698 -37.50 19.62 -9.61
C ASP A 698 -37.88 18.71 -8.42
N TRP A 699 -38.76 19.22 -7.56
CA TRP A 699 -39.36 18.51 -6.43
C TRP A 699 -40.16 17.26 -6.82
N GLU A 700 -40.54 17.08 -8.09
CA GLU A 700 -41.15 15.82 -8.57
C GLU A 700 -40.27 14.60 -8.28
N ILE A 701 -38.93 14.76 -8.39
CA ILE A 701 -37.95 13.70 -8.08
C ILE A 701 -38.11 13.24 -6.63
N ALA A 702 -38.45 14.15 -5.71
CA ALA A 702 -38.55 13.84 -4.28
C ALA A 702 -39.64 12.80 -3.97
N GLY A 703 -40.71 12.74 -4.77
CA GLY A 703 -41.78 11.77 -4.62
C GLY A 703 -41.37 10.34 -4.97
N ARG A 704 -40.31 10.20 -5.77
CA ARG A 704 -39.82 8.91 -6.24
C ARG A 704 -38.78 8.30 -5.27
N ILE A 705 -38.25 9.09 -4.33
CA ILE A 705 -37.23 8.63 -3.36
C ILE A 705 -37.70 7.41 -2.54
N PRO A 706 -38.89 7.39 -1.92
CA PRO A 706 -39.31 6.25 -1.09
C PRO A 706 -39.50 4.95 -1.90
N LEU A 707 -39.84 5.05 -3.20
CA LEU A 707 -39.92 3.90 -4.10
C LEU A 707 -38.52 3.28 -4.30
N TYR A 708 -37.51 4.10 -4.54
CA TYR A 708 -36.13 3.62 -4.68
C TYR A 708 -35.53 3.16 -3.35
N GLU A 709 -35.88 3.77 -2.21
CA GLU A 709 -35.52 3.22 -0.91
C GLU A 709 -36.07 1.79 -0.74
N GLY A 710 -37.35 1.59 -1.10
CA GLY A 710 -37.99 0.27 -1.07
C GLY A 710 -37.27 -0.78 -1.93
N LEU A 711 -36.93 -0.42 -3.17
CA LEU A 711 -36.16 -1.28 -4.09
C LEU A 711 -34.77 -1.63 -3.55
N LEU A 712 -34.04 -0.65 -3.03
CA LEU A 712 -32.69 -0.86 -2.49
C LEU A 712 -32.71 -1.75 -1.24
N HIS A 713 -33.74 -1.63 -0.39
CA HIS A 713 -33.95 -2.55 0.74
C HIS A 713 -34.24 -3.98 0.27
N LEU A 714 -35.12 -4.19 -0.72
CA LEU A 714 -35.38 -5.51 -1.31
C LEU A 714 -34.12 -6.11 -1.94
N LYS A 715 -33.36 -5.33 -2.70
CA LYS A 715 -32.10 -5.75 -3.35
C LYS A 715 -31.04 -6.17 -2.32
N ARG A 716 -30.98 -5.47 -1.18
CA ARG A 716 -30.12 -5.83 -0.04
C ARG A 716 -30.56 -7.11 0.65
N ALA A 717 -31.87 -7.35 0.79
CA ALA A 717 -32.39 -8.62 1.33
C ALA A 717 -32.01 -9.81 0.43
N CYS A 718 -32.13 -9.66 -0.89
CA CYS A 718 -31.67 -10.67 -1.87
C CYS A 718 -30.17 -10.93 -1.74
N LYS A 719 -29.33 -9.88 -1.72
CA LYS A 719 -27.87 -9.99 -1.51
C LYS A 719 -27.52 -10.71 -0.19
N ARG A 720 -28.24 -10.42 0.90
CA ARG A 720 -28.00 -11.07 2.21
C ARG A 720 -28.35 -12.55 2.20
N PHE A 721 -29.48 -12.93 1.58
CA PHE A 721 -29.84 -14.35 1.38
C PHE A 721 -28.84 -15.11 0.51
N ARG A 722 -28.21 -14.44 -0.46
CA ARG A 722 -27.16 -15.01 -1.32
C ARG A 722 -25.85 -15.27 -0.57
N LEU A 723 -25.44 -14.33 0.30
CA LEU A 723 -24.12 -14.36 0.95
C LEU A 723 -24.08 -15.15 2.26
N ARG A 724 -25.10 -15.05 3.12
CA ARG A 724 -25.21 -15.79 4.41
C ARG A 724 -23.94 -15.69 5.28
N ASP A 725 -23.39 -14.48 5.31
CA ASP A 725 -22.03 -14.12 5.74
C ASP A 725 -21.92 -13.67 7.21
N GLU A 726 -23.04 -13.28 7.83
CA GLU A 726 -23.13 -12.83 9.22
C GLU A 726 -24.02 -13.78 10.03
N ALA A 727 -23.81 -13.93 11.34
CA ALA A 727 -24.53 -14.91 12.17
C ALA A 727 -26.05 -14.61 12.30
N ASP A 728 -26.44 -13.35 12.15
CA ASP A 728 -27.80 -12.79 12.22
C ASP A 728 -28.40 -12.50 10.83
N TRP A 729 -27.83 -13.05 9.76
CA TRP A 729 -28.20 -12.74 8.37
C TRP A 729 -29.70 -12.88 8.06
N GLU A 730 -30.39 -13.82 8.70
CA GLU A 730 -31.83 -14.07 8.50
C GLU A 730 -32.71 -13.03 9.20
N GLU A 731 -32.33 -12.58 10.40
CA GLU A 731 -33.04 -11.49 11.10
C GLU A 731 -32.90 -10.18 10.31
N GLN A 732 -31.70 -9.89 9.81
CA GLN A 732 -31.45 -8.74 8.95
C GLN A 732 -32.24 -8.80 7.63
N LEU A 733 -32.38 -9.99 7.02
CA LEU A 733 -33.18 -10.20 5.81
C LEU A 733 -34.65 -9.85 6.07
N LYS A 734 -35.24 -10.38 7.15
CA LYS A 734 -36.63 -10.11 7.55
C LYS A 734 -36.86 -8.62 7.77
N LEU A 735 -35.96 -7.98 8.52
CA LEU A 735 -35.96 -6.55 8.81
C LEU A 735 -35.83 -5.66 7.54
N LEU A 736 -35.07 -6.09 6.53
CA LEU A 736 -34.95 -5.37 5.24
C LEU A 736 -36.24 -5.47 4.40
N ILE A 737 -36.94 -6.61 4.42
CA ILE A 737 -38.23 -6.76 3.74
C ILE A 737 -39.31 -5.89 4.41
N GLU A 738 -39.34 -5.83 5.74
CA GLU A 738 -40.26 -4.94 6.47
C GLU A 738 -40.04 -3.46 6.13
N GLN A 739 -38.78 -3.03 6.03
CA GLN A 739 -38.39 -1.67 5.62
C GLN A 739 -38.84 -1.36 4.20
N ALA A 740 -38.57 -2.27 3.26
CA ALA A 740 -38.97 -2.10 1.87
C ALA A 740 -40.48 -1.88 1.74
N ALA A 741 -41.29 -2.69 2.44
CA ALA A 741 -42.74 -2.52 2.47
C ALA A 741 -43.18 -1.25 3.22
N ALA A 742 -42.44 -0.80 4.25
CA ALA A 742 -42.75 0.42 4.99
C ALA A 742 -42.50 1.70 4.18
N CYS A 743 -41.44 1.75 3.37
CA CYS A 743 -41.16 2.87 2.46
C CYS A 743 -42.31 3.07 1.44
N LEU A 744 -42.80 1.97 0.86
CA LEU A 744 -43.93 2.02 -0.07
C LEU A 744 -45.23 2.44 0.64
N ARG A 745 -45.54 1.90 1.82
CA ARG A 745 -46.70 2.34 2.64
C ARG A 745 -46.63 3.80 3.08
N ALA A 746 -45.44 4.39 3.21
CA ALA A 746 -45.28 5.82 3.47
C ALA A 746 -45.62 6.64 2.21
N LEU A 747 -45.18 6.17 1.05
CA LEU A 747 -45.46 6.78 -0.26
C LEU A 747 -46.95 6.74 -0.64
N GLU A 748 -47.67 5.64 -0.34
CA GLU A 748 -49.14 5.55 -0.53
C GLU A 748 -49.90 6.65 0.24
N LYS A 749 -49.35 7.08 1.38
CA LYS A 749 -49.97 8.07 2.27
C LYS A 749 -49.62 9.51 1.88
N SER A 750 -48.48 9.76 1.23
CA SER A 750 -48.13 11.08 0.70
C SER A 750 -48.86 11.36 -0.62
N ARG A 751 -49.93 12.15 -0.56
CA ARG A 751 -50.63 12.68 -1.74
C ARG A 751 -50.42 14.19 -1.87
N GLY A 752 -50.20 14.65 -3.10
CA GLY A 752 -50.10 16.08 -3.45
C GLY A 752 -48.68 16.52 -3.83
N LYS A 753 -48.53 17.80 -4.21
CA LYS A 753 -47.24 18.39 -4.57
C LYS A 753 -46.30 18.38 -3.35
N LEU A 754 -45.09 17.88 -3.55
CA LEU A 754 -44.07 17.76 -2.51
C LEU A 754 -43.23 19.04 -2.39
N ASP A 755 -42.72 19.23 -1.18
CA ASP A 755 -41.90 20.34 -0.72
C ASP A 755 -40.97 19.84 0.39
N LEU A 756 -40.04 20.70 0.84
CA LEU A 756 -39.02 20.35 1.84
C LEU A 756 -39.64 19.76 3.12
N GLU A 757 -40.74 20.34 3.62
CA GLU A 757 -41.38 19.90 4.85
C GLU A 757 -41.97 18.49 4.68
N LYS A 758 -42.72 18.23 3.61
CA LYS A 758 -43.29 16.90 3.33
C LYS A 758 -42.22 15.84 3.08
N VAL A 759 -41.10 16.20 2.47
CA VAL A 759 -39.99 15.25 2.22
C VAL A 759 -39.25 14.91 3.53
N ILE A 760 -39.10 15.87 4.44
CA ILE A 760 -38.60 15.62 5.81
C ILE A 760 -39.60 14.76 6.61
N GLN A 761 -40.90 15.02 6.50
CA GLN A 761 -41.93 14.17 7.12
C GLN A 761 -41.88 12.73 6.56
N LEU A 762 -41.72 12.55 5.24
CA LEU A 762 -41.54 11.24 4.60
C LEU A 762 -40.27 10.52 5.07
N TYR A 763 -39.15 11.25 5.21
CA TYR A 763 -37.92 10.72 5.77
C TYR A 763 -38.13 10.16 7.20
N HIS A 764 -38.86 10.89 8.05
CA HIS A 764 -39.16 10.45 9.42
C HIS A 764 -40.23 9.34 9.49
N ALA A 765 -41.16 9.28 8.53
CA ALA A 765 -42.19 8.25 8.46
C ALA A 765 -41.67 6.88 8.00
N CYS A 766 -40.55 6.84 7.26
CA CYS A 766 -39.90 5.61 6.82
C CYS A 766 -38.99 5.05 7.94
N PRO A 767 -39.26 3.86 8.51
CA PRO A 767 -38.49 3.32 9.62
C PRO A 767 -37.07 2.92 9.19
N GLY A 768 -36.07 3.69 9.64
CA GLY A 768 -34.66 3.45 9.35
C GLY A 768 -34.01 2.36 10.21
N SER A 769 -34.47 1.11 10.13
CA SER A 769 -34.06 -0.04 10.96
C SER A 769 -34.04 0.27 12.46
N LEU A 770 -35.00 -0.25 13.23
CA LEU A 770 -34.73 -0.46 14.65
C LEU A 770 -33.59 -1.49 14.78
#